data_AF-A0A959KNJ4-F1
#
_entry.id   AF-A0A959KNJ4-F1
#
_cell.length_a   1.000
_cell.length_b   1.000
_cell.length_c   1.000
_cell.angle_alpha   90.00
_cell.angle_beta   90.00
_cell.angle_gamma   90.00
#
_symmetry.space_group_name_H-M   'P 1'
#
loop_
_entity.id
_entity.type
_entity.pdbx_description
1 polymer ?
#
loop_
_entity_poly.entity_id
_entity_poly.type
_entity_poly.pdbx_seq_one_letter_code
_entity_poly.pdbx_strand_id
1 'polypeptide(L)'
;LSIFGDHSDVMATRMTGFAMLSSASVQEAHDMALISQAATLRSRIPFLHFFDGFRTSHEVSKISLIPDEHIRAMIDDELVFAHRQRALNPDRPVIRGTAQNPDVYFQGRETVNPYYAATPGIVQELMDQLGQLTGRPYRLFDYYGAPDAERVIVLMGSGAQTAIETTQYLAEQGEKVGIIQVRLYRPFSTEHLLAAMPASTKAVAVLDRTKEPGANGEPLYQDVLTSLLESLNEGRLGEMPKLIGGRYGLSSKEFTPAMVKAIYDELAKEKPKNHFTIGIFDDLTQSSLEFDPSFTLQEEGMTQALFFGLGADGTVGANKNSIKIIGENTDMYAQGYFVYDSKKSGSQTVSHLRFGKRPIRRPYLVQEADFVACHKFNFTEKVDMLKYAKPGATFLLNSPYSPEEVWDQLPLPMQEALIDKELKFYVIDASKVARDTGMGSRINTIMQTCFFALSGVLPRDEAIAQIKKAIEKTYFKKGKAVIEQNFKAVDHALDHLHEVSIPGKASSTIGIAEVVPARAPEFVREVTARMMKGEGDQLPVSMIPADGTYPSGTTKWEKRNIADVVPVWEPDLCIQCGNCSFVCPHSVIRAKFYHKDLLAEAPEGFPSARINARGFPETRYTLQVYLEDCTGCTLCVEACPAVSLTEPDLKAINMRDKEPVLEQEKKNVQFFETLPMNDRSKVDFAAVRGAQFL
;
A
#
# COMPACT_ATOMS: atom_id res chain seq x y z
N LEU A 1 -5.54 15.71 -2.30
CA LEU A 1 -4.79 14.93 -3.31
C LEU A 1 -4.72 13.49 -2.82
N SER A 2 -4.93 12.52 -3.70
CA SER A 2 -4.56 11.13 -3.47
C SER A 2 -3.76 10.62 -4.67
N ILE A 3 -2.77 9.77 -4.42
CA ILE A 3 -2.04 9.04 -5.46
C ILE A 3 -2.66 7.66 -5.74
N PHE A 4 -3.57 7.22 -4.86
CA PHE A 4 -4.15 5.88 -4.87
C PHE A 4 -5.28 5.74 -5.87
N GLY A 5 -5.57 4.50 -6.28
CA GLY A 5 -6.49 4.23 -7.39
C GLY A 5 -7.97 4.31 -7.01
N ASP A 6 -8.72 4.98 -7.88
CA ASP A 6 -10.16 4.90 -8.08
C ASP A 6 -10.46 5.28 -9.55
N HIS A 7 -11.73 5.45 -9.94
CA HIS A 7 -12.11 5.72 -11.33
C HIS A 7 -12.43 7.20 -11.60
N SER A 8 -12.14 8.11 -10.67
CA SER A 8 -12.53 9.53 -10.80
C SER A 8 -11.91 10.20 -12.03
N ASP A 9 -10.66 9.85 -12.35
CA ASP A 9 -9.92 10.35 -13.51
C ASP A 9 -10.48 9.82 -14.84
N VAL A 10 -10.76 8.51 -14.94
CA VAL A 10 -11.35 7.89 -16.13
C VAL A 10 -12.77 8.43 -16.35
N MET A 11 -13.59 8.52 -15.30
CA MET A 11 -14.96 9.02 -15.39
C MET A 11 -15.04 10.48 -15.81
N ALA A 12 -14.01 11.29 -15.49
CA ALA A 12 -13.90 12.67 -15.96
C ALA A 12 -13.68 12.80 -17.48
N THR A 13 -13.30 11.72 -18.16
CA THR A 13 -13.05 11.70 -19.61
C THR A 13 -14.10 10.93 -20.42
N ARG A 14 -15.19 10.47 -19.79
CA ARG A 14 -16.19 9.58 -20.43
C ARG A 14 -16.92 10.17 -21.63
N MET A 15 -16.95 11.50 -21.76
CA MET A 15 -17.59 12.22 -22.86
C MET A 15 -16.66 12.58 -24.02
N THR A 16 -15.37 12.22 -23.94
CA THR A 16 -14.36 12.60 -24.95
C THR A 16 -14.53 11.90 -26.31
N GLY A 17 -15.30 10.79 -26.35
CA GLY A 17 -15.42 9.91 -27.51
C GLY A 17 -14.39 8.77 -27.53
N PHE A 18 -13.58 8.60 -26.50
CA PHE A 18 -12.76 7.40 -26.34
C PHE A 18 -13.65 6.18 -26.03
N ALA A 19 -13.29 5.03 -26.61
CA ALA A 19 -13.73 3.76 -26.06
C ALA A 19 -13.02 3.52 -24.73
N MET A 20 -13.68 2.92 -23.75
CA MET A 20 -13.17 2.71 -22.40
C MET A 20 -13.23 1.24 -22.05
N LEU A 21 -12.06 0.62 -21.86
CA LEU A 21 -11.90 -0.81 -21.62
C LEU A 21 -11.21 -1.03 -20.27
N SER A 22 -11.90 -1.66 -19.34
CA SER A 22 -11.43 -1.95 -17.98
C SER A 22 -10.85 -3.35 -17.87
N SER A 23 -9.78 -3.49 -17.09
CA SER A 23 -9.27 -4.77 -16.59
C SER A 23 -9.41 -4.87 -15.08
N ALA A 24 -9.76 -6.06 -14.58
CA ALA A 24 -9.95 -6.32 -13.15
C ALA A 24 -8.78 -7.07 -12.48
N SER A 25 -7.78 -7.51 -13.24
CA SER A 25 -6.61 -8.23 -12.71
C SER A 25 -5.34 -7.95 -13.53
N VAL A 26 -4.17 -8.37 -13.03
CA VAL A 26 -2.90 -8.25 -13.75
C VAL A 26 -2.93 -9.04 -15.07
N GLN A 27 -3.55 -10.22 -15.08
CA GLN A 27 -3.74 -11.01 -16.30
C GLN A 27 -4.65 -10.28 -17.30
N GLU A 28 -5.79 -9.75 -16.84
CA GLU A 28 -6.69 -8.98 -17.71
C GLU A 28 -6.05 -7.68 -18.20
N ALA A 29 -5.16 -7.05 -17.43
CA ALA A 29 -4.44 -5.87 -17.86
C ALA A 29 -3.51 -6.19 -19.04
N HIS A 30 -2.85 -7.35 -19.01
CA HIS A 30 -2.05 -7.86 -20.13
C HIS A 30 -2.91 -8.16 -21.37
N ASP A 31 -4.03 -8.86 -21.17
CA ASP A 31 -4.90 -9.31 -22.27
C ASP A 31 -5.69 -8.16 -22.93
N MET A 32 -6.28 -7.26 -22.14
CA MET A 32 -7.04 -6.10 -22.64
C MET A 32 -6.14 -5.07 -23.32
N ALA A 33 -4.86 -4.99 -22.97
CA ALA A 33 -3.92 -4.13 -23.69
C ALA A 33 -3.82 -4.55 -25.16
N LEU A 34 -3.70 -5.85 -25.46
CA LEU A 34 -3.69 -6.34 -26.84
C LEU A 34 -5.04 -6.12 -27.54
N ILE A 35 -6.14 -6.44 -26.87
CA ILE A 35 -7.50 -6.22 -27.42
C ILE A 35 -7.70 -4.74 -27.78
N SER A 36 -7.29 -3.81 -26.92
CA SER A 36 -7.45 -2.37 -27.17
C SER A 36 -6.68 -1.90 -28.41
N GLN A 37 -5.47 -2.43 -28.64
CA GLN A 37 -4.64 -2.11 -29.80
C GLN A 37 -5.20 -2.69 -31.10
N ALA A 38 -5.68 -3.93 -31.07
CA ALA A 38 -6.35 -4.53 -32.22
C ALA A 38 -7.68 -3.82 -32.53
N ALA A 39 -8.45 -3.48 -31.48
CA ALA A 39 -9.76 -2.84 -31.63
C ALA A 39 -9.64 -1.43 -32.19
N THR A 40 -8.67 -0.62 -31.75
CA THR A 40 -8.53 0.76 -32.23
C THR A 40 -8.19 0.83 -33.73
N LEU A 41 -7.43 -0.14 -34.25
CA LEU A 41 -7.13 -0.23 -35.69
C LEU A 41 -8.39 -0.51 -36.50
N ARG A 42 -9.25 -1.42 -36.01
CA ARG A 42 -10.45 -1.87 -36.70
C ARG A 42 -11.62 -0.91 -36.58
N SER A 43 -11.90 -0.41 -35.39
CA SER A 43 -13.00 0.53 -35.13
C SER A 43 -12.66 1.97 -35.53
N ARG A 44 -11.36 2.31 -35.61
CA ARG A 44 -10.86 3.67 -35.76
C ARG A 44 -11.25 4.62 -34.62
N ILE A 45 -11.69 4.07 -33.50
CA ILE A 45 -11.96 4.79 -32.26
C ILE A 45 -10.74 4.65 -31.34
N PRO A 46 -10.24 5.73 -30.71
CA PRO A 46 -9.17 5.62 -29.75
C PRO A 46 -9.66 4.93 -28.46
N PHE A 47 -8.80 4.11 -27.84
CA PHE A 47 -9.13 3.38 -26.61
C PHE A 47 -8.38 3.94 -25.41
N LEU A 48 -9.11 4.14 -24.32
CA LEU A 48 -8.59 4.30 -22.97
C LEU A 48 -8.70 2.93 -22.29
N HIS A 49 -7.59 2.19 -22.28
CA HIS A 49 -7.45 0.98 -21.47
C HIS A 49 -7.03 1.39 -20.05
N PHE A 50 -7.74 0.92 -19.04
CA PHE A 50 -7.45 1.24 -17.64
C PHE A 50 -7.64 0.05 -16.71
N PHE A 51 -6.99 0.16 -15.56
CA PHE A 51 -7.02 -0.77 -14.45
C PHE A 51 -6.68 -0.02 -13.17
N ASP A 52 -7.08 -0.58 -12.02
CA ASP A 52 -7.09 0.17 -10.78
C ASP A 52 -5.66 0.46 -10.28
N GLY A 53 -5.37 1.75 -10.06
CA GLY A 53 -4.10 2.23 -9.54
C GLY A 53 -3.76 1.60 -8.19
N PHE A 54 -2.50 1.20 -8.00
CA PHE A 54 -1.99 0.35 -6.93
C PHE A 54 -2.59 -1.05 -6.92
N ARG A 55 -3.91 -1.16 -6.75
CA ARG A 55 -4.60 -2.43 -6.51
C ARG A 55 -4.43 -3.46 -7.63
N THR A 56 -4.27 -2.99 -8.87
CA THR A 56 -3.84 -3.81 -10.01
C THR A 56 -2.45 -3.41 -10.49
N SER A 57 -2.15 -2.10 -10.59
CA SER A 57 -0.89 -1.65 -11.20
C SER A 57 0.39 -1.98 -10.40
N HIS A 58 0.27 -2.22 -9.10
CA HIS A 58 1.39 -2.56 -8.20
C HIS A 58 1.23 -3.95 -7.56
N GLU A 59 0.16 -4.66 -7.89
CA GLU A 59 0.02 -6.07 -7.52
C GLU A 59 0.97 -6.91 -8.40
N VAL A 60 1.76 -7.76 -7.74
CA VAL A 60 2.60 -8.73 -8.43
C VAL A 60 1.84 -10.04 -8.47
N SER A 61 1.58 -10.55 -9.67
CA SER A 61 0.88 -11.82 -9.85
C SER A 61 1.58 -12.69 -10.89
N LYS A 62 1.50 -14.01 -10.73
CA LYS A 62 1.89 -14.97 -11.77
C LYS A 62 0.84 -14.92 -12.89
N ILE A 63 1.27 -14.53 -14.09
CA ILE A 63 0.41 -14.44 -15.28
C ILE A 63 0.90 -15.34 -16.40
N SER A 64 0.00 -15.66 -17.33
CA SER A 64 0.31 -16.27 -18.62
C SER A 64 0.56 -15.17 -19.65
N LEU A 65 1.80 -15.03 -20.08
CA LEU A 65 2.16 -14.09 -21.14
C LEU A 65 1.58 -14.53 -22.48
N ILE A 66 1.16 -13.57 -23.29
CA ILE A 66 0.76 -13.80 -24.69
C ILE A 66 2.05 -13.94 -25.51
N PRO A 67 2.26 -15.05 -26.24
CA PRO A 67 3.38 -15.20 -27.16
C PRO A 67 3.34 -14.18 -28.30
N ASP A 68 4.51 -13.79 -28.81
CA ASP A 68 4.63 -12.84 -29.93
C ASP A 68 3.84 -13.27 -31.17
N GLU A 69 3.74 -14.58 -31.44
CA GLU A 69 2.95 -15.13 -32.55
C GLU A 69 1.45 -14.82 -32.41
N HIS A 70 0.89 -14.89 -31.19
CA HIS A 70 -0.51 -14.55 -30.94
C HIS A 70 -0.73 -13.03 -31.00
N ILE A 71 0.25 -12.23 -30.55
CA ILE A 71 0.23 -10.78 -30.73
C ILE A 71 0.16 -10.45 -32.22
N ARG A 72 0.99 -11.09 -33.04
CA ARG A 72 0.98 -10.92 -34.51
C ARG A 72 -0.35 -11.34 -35.12
N ALA A 73 -0.90 -12.48 -34.71
CA ALA A 73 -2.18 -12.97 -35.22
C ALA A 73 -3.37 -12.04 -34.92
N MET A 74 -3.28 -11.21 -33.88
CA MET A 74 -4.31 -10.25 -33.49
C MET A 74 -4.24 -8.92 -34.25
N ILE A 75 -3.15 -8.64 -34.97
CA ILE A 75 -2.93 -7.35 -35.65
C ILE A 75 -2.99 -7.54 -37.17
N ASP A 76 -4.00 -6.94 -37.79
CA ASP A 76 -4.17 -6.94 -39.25
C ASP A 76 -3.32 -5.85 -39.92
N ASP A 77 -2.35 -6.27 -40.73
CA ASP A 77 -1.45 -5.38 -41.45
C ASP A 77 -2.20 -4.45 -42.43
N GLU A 78 -3.32 -4.88 -43.01
CA GLU A 78 -4.12 -4.02 -43.91
C GLU A 78 -4.74 -2.85 -43.14
N LEU A 79 -5.15 -3.06 -41.89
CA LEU A 79 -5.65 -1.98 -41.03
C LEU A 79 -4.53 -1.01 -40.63
N VAL A 80 -3.31 -1.52 -40.42
CA VAL A 80 -2.12 -0.70 -40.19
C VAL A 80 -1.79 0.13 -41.44
N PHE A 81 -1.77 -0.47 -42.62
CA PHE A 81 -1.55 0.24 -43.88
C PHE A 81 -2.65 1.27 -44.13
N ALA A 82 -3.91 0.94 -43.90
CA ALA A 82 -5.03 1.88 -44.01
C ALA A 82 -4.88 3.06 -43.05
N HIS A 83 -4.41 2.83 -41.82
CA HIS A 83 -4.08 3.91 -40.88
C HIS A 83 -2.98 4.82 -41.43
N ARG A 84 -1.88 4.24 -41.94
CA ARG A 84 -0.77 4.99 -42.54
C ARG A 84 -1.18 5.79 -43.77
N GLN A 85 -2.06 5.24 -44.61
CA GLN A 85 -2.59 5.93 -45.79
C GLN A 85 -3.41 7.18 -45.44
N ARG A 86 -3.93 7.27 -44.21
CA ARG A 86 -4.61 8.47 -43.69
C ARG A 86 -3.64 9.43 -42.99
N ALA A 87 -2.33 9.23 -43.00
CA ALA A 87 -1.40 10.21 -42.41
C ALA A 87 -1.38 11.53 -43.22
N LEU A 88 -0.98 12.63 -42.58
CA LEU A 88 -0.65 13.86 -43.30
C LEU A 88 0.65 13.62 -44.08
N ASN A 89 0.61 13.81 -45.40
CA ASN A 89 1.74 13.59 -46.29
C ASN A 89 1.72 14.65 -47.40
N PRO A 90 2.82 15.39 -47.66
CA PRO A 90 2.87 16.40 -48.72
C PRO A 90 2.63 15.84 -50.13
N ASP A 91 2.93 14.57 -50.38
CA ASP A 91 2.69 13.90 -51.67
C ASP A 91 1.20 13.53 -51.86
N ARG A 92 0.40 13.54 -50.78
CA ARG A 92 -1.05 13.26 -50.77
C ARG A 92 -1.76 14.20 -49.76
N PRO A 93 -1.80 15.52 -50.04
CA PRO A 93 -2.20 16.50 -49.04
C PRO A 93 -3.71 16.45 -48.75
N VAL A 94 -4.07 16.61 -47.48
CA VAL A 94 -5.45 16.76 -46.99
C VAL A 94 -5.48 17.80 -45.88
N ILE A 95 -6.63 18.46 -45.70
CA ILE A 95 -6.86 19.40 -44.59
C ILE A 95 -7.74 18.73 -43.52
N ARG A 96 -7.42 18.93 -42.24
CA ARG A 96 -8.20 18.44 -41.09
C ARG A 96 -8.31 19.53 -40.03
N GLY A 97 -9.35 19.49 -39.21
CA GLY A 97 -9.58 20.50 -38.18
C GLY A 97 -10.06 21.84 -38.77
N THR A 98 -10.88 21.80 -39.81
CA THR A 98 -11.51 23.00 -40.38
C THR A 98 -12.44 23.65 -39.36
N ALA A 99 -12.57 24.99 -39.41
CA ALA A 99 -13.65 25.69 -38.73
C ALA A 99 -14.96 25.47 -39.50
N GLN A 100 -16.02 25.06 -38.80
CA GLN A 100 -17.34 24.79 -39.37
C GLN A 100 -18.39 25.66 -38.68
N ASN A 101 -19.31 26.21 -39.48
CA ASN A 101 -20.44 26.98 -38.98
C ASN A 101 -21.58 26.05 -38.50
N PRO A 102 -22.62 26.59 -37.82
CA PRO A 102 -23.77 25.81 -37.37
C PRO A 102 -24.55 25.11 -38.50
N ASP A 103 -24.38 25.55 -39.75
CA ASP A 103 -25.03 24.99 -40.93
C ASP A 103 -24.57 23.56 -41.25
N VAL A 104 -23.36 23.14 -40.86
CA VAL A 104 -22.81 21.80 -41.14
C VAL A 104 -22.15 21.11 -39.95
N TYR A 105 -21.84 21.82 -38.86
CA TYR A 105 -21.11 21.22 -37.73
C TYR A 105 -21.87 20.04 -37.09
N PHE A 106 -23.19 20.17 -36.92
CA PHE A 106 -23.98 19.10 -36.30
C PHE A 106 -24.00 17.84 -37.18
N GLN A 107 -24.28 17.99 -38.48
CA GLN A 107 -24.23 16.89 -39.44
C GLN A 107 -22.85 16.24 -39.45
N GLY A 108 -21.78 17.04 -39.45
CA GLY A 108 -20.40 16.58 -39.34
C GLY A 108 -20.16 15.73 -38.09
N ARG A 109 -20.71 16.14 -36.94
CA ARG A 109 -20.56 15.41 -35.67
C ARG A 109 -21.26 14.06 -35.66
N GLU A 110 -22.40 13.93 -36.35
CA GLU A 110 -23.16 12.68 -36.44
C GLU A 110 -22.57 11.69 -37.47
N THR A 111 -21.69 12.13 -38.38
CA THR A 111 -21.09 11.23 -39.39
C THR A 111 -20.28 10.08 -38.80
N VAL A 112 -19.85 10.19 -37.54
CA VAL A 112 -19.01 9.16 -36.89
C VAL A 112 -19.83 8.05 -36.24
N ASN A 113 -21.15 8.19 -36.11
CA ASN A 113 -22.01 7.24 -35.39
C ASN A 113 -21.85 5.78 -35.82
N PRO A 114 -21.71 5.44 -37.13
CA PRO A 114 -21.50 4.05 -37.54
C PRO A 114 -20.25 3.41 -36.94
N TYR A 115 -19.18 4.17 -36.70
CA TYR A 115 -17.96 3.67 -36.07
C TYR A 115 -18.18 3.30 -34.61
N TYR A 116 -18.92 4.14 -33.87
CA TYR A 116 -19.26 3.87 -32.46
C TYR A 116 -20.25 2.71 -32.34
N ALA A 117 -21.26 2.63 -33.20
CA ALA A 117 -22.23 1.54 -33.22
C ALA A 117 -21.58 0.17 -33.51
N ALA A 118 -20.57 0.12 -34.39
CA ALA A 118 -19.84 -1.10 -34.70
C ALA A 118 -18.81 -1.51 -33.62
N THR A 119 -18.38 -0.57 -32.77
CA THR A 119 -17.27 -0.81 -31.82
C THR A 119 -17.54 -1.94 -30.82
N PRO A 120 -18.73 -2.08 -30.19
CA PRO A 120 -19.01 -3.20 -29.29
C PRO A 120 -18.82 -4.57 -29.93
N GLY A 121 -19.41 -4.81 -31.11
CA GLY A 121 -19.24 -6.07 -31.84
C GLY A 121 -17.78 -6.30 -32.23
N ILE A 122 -17.08 -5.24 -32.64
CA ILE A 122 -15.64 -5.32 -32.92
C ILE A 122 -14.84 -5.77 -31.69
N VAL A 123 -15.14 -5.25 -30.51
CA VAL A 123 -14.41 -5.62 -29.30
C VAL A 123 -14.75 -7.07 -28.91
N GLN A 124 -16.02 -7.49 -29.02
CA GLN A 124 -16.44 -8.86 -28.69
C GLN A 124 -15.75 -9.90 -29.58
N GLU A 125 -15.72 -9.69 -30.90
CA GLU A 125 -15.04 -10.61 -31.82
C GLU A 125 -13.53 -10.73 -31.52
N LEU A 126 -12.88 -9.65 -31.11
CA LEU A 126 -11.46 -9.67 -30.73
C LEU A 126 -11.23 -10.36 -29.38
N MET A 127 -12.18 -10.21 -28.45
CA MET A 127 -12.19 -10.99 -27.21
C MET A 127 -12.35 -12.49 -27.49
N ASP A 128 -13.22 -12.86 -28.42
CA ASP A 128 -13.43 -14.25 -28.84
C ASP A 128 -12.18 -14.82 -29.53
N GLN A 129 -11.57 -14.04 -30.43
CA GLN A 129 -10.31 -14.42 -31.09
C GLN A 129 -9.18 -14.62 -30.09
N LEU A 130 -9.00 -13.71 -29.13
CA LEU A 130 -8.02 -13.89 -28.07
C LEU A 130 -8.33 -15.15 -27.26
N GLY A 131 -9.60 -15.38 -26.93
CA GLY A 131 -10.06 -16.58 -26.22
C GLY A 131 -9.70 -17.87 -26.95
N GLN A 132 -9.81 -17.91 -28.28
CA GLN A 132 -9.38 -19.04 -29.10
C GLN A 132 -7.86 -19.26 -29.07
N LEU A 133 -7.08 -18.17 -29.11
CA LEU A 133 -5.61 -18.24 -29.09
C LEU A 133 -5.06 -18.62 -27.72
N THR A 134 -5.69 -18.16 -26.64
CA THR A 134 -5.10 -18.23 -25.29
C THR A 134 -5.88 -19.08 -24.30
N GLY A 135 -7.07 -19.58 -24.68
CA GLY A 135 -7.99 -20.29 -23.80
C GLY A 135 -8.67 -19.41 -22.74
N ARG A 136 -8.61 -18.08 -22.88
CA ARG A 136 -9.17 -17.12 -21.92
C ARG A 136 -10.27 -16.28 -22.60
N PRO A 137 -11.53 -16.76 -22.59
CA PRO A 137 -12.64 -16.02 -23.20
C PRO A 137 -13.01 -14.80 -22.35
N TYR A 138 -13.46 -13.75 -23.04
CA TYR A 138 -13.98 -12.53 -22.42
C TYR A 138 -15.26 -12.09 -23.11
N ARG A 139 -16.13 -11.39 -22.37
CA ARG A 139 -17.26 -10.67 -22.94
C ARG A 139 -17.20 -9.20 -22.57
N LEU A 140 -17.94 -8.36 -23.29
CA LEU A 140 -18.10 -6.95 -22.94
C LEU A 140 -18.65 -6.78 -21.51
N PHE A 141 -19.56 -7.68 -21.15
CA PHE A 141 -20.14 -7.88 -19.83
C PHE A 141 -20.10 -9.38 -19.53
N ASP A 142 -19.27 -9.85 -18.59
CA ASP A 142 -19.31 -11.26 -18.15
C ASP A 142 -20.05 -11.38 -16.83
N TYR A 143 -20.90 -12.42 -16.80
CA TYR A 143 -21.67 -12.84 -15.67
C TYR A 143 -21.00 -13.99 -14.92
N TYR A 144 -21.03 -13.95 -13.58
CA TYR A 144 -20.64 -15.03 -12.69
C TYR A 144 -21.67 -15.19 -11.57
N GLY A 145 -21.98 -16.43 -11.18
CA GLY A 145 -22.93 -16.73 -10.10
C GLY A 145 -23.97 -17.76 -10.49
N ALA A 146 -25.05 -17.81 -9.71
CA ALA A 146 -26.14 -18.77 -9.90
C ALA A 146 -26.92 -18.50 -11.21
N PRO A 147 -27.15 -19.48 -12.09
CA PRO A 147 -27.91 -19.27 -13.33
C PRO A 147 -29.31 -18.68 -13.11
N ASP A 148 -29.90 -18.91 -11.94
CA ASP A 148 -31.19 -18.40 -11.50
C ASP A 148 -31.06 -17.29 -10.42
N ALA A 149 -29.97 -16.52 -10.45
CA ALA A 149 -29.75 -15.43 -9.51
C ALA A 149 -30.90 -14.42 -9.48
N GLU A 150 -31.28 -14.00 -8.28
CA GLU A 150 -32.32 -12.99 -8.04
C GLU A 150 -31.71 -11.63 -7.65
N ARG A 151 -30.50 -11.63 -7.10
CA ARG A 151 -29.76 -10.43 -6.67
C ARG A 151 -28.45 -10.36 -7.45
N VAL A 152 -28.25 -9.28 -8.21
CA VAL A 152 -27.08 -9.12 -9.09
C VAL A 152 -26.30 -7.85 -8.72
N ILE A 153 -24.98 -7.95 -8.65
CA ILE A 153 -24.10 -6.78 -8.53
C ILE A 153 -23.54 -6.44 -9.92
N VAL A 154 -23.45 -5.17 -10.29
CA VAL A 154 -22.80 -4.70 -11.51
C VAL A 154 -21.64 -3.76 -11.14
N LEU A 155 -20.42 -4.09 -11.54
CA LEU A 155 -19.26 -3.22 -11.31
C LEU A 155 -18.12 -3.42 -12.29
N MET A 156 -17.08 -2.59 -12.14
CA MET A 156 -15.91 -2.53 -13.00
C MET A 156 -14.63 -2.49 -12.17
N GLY A 157 -13.49 -2.83 -12.78
CA GLY A 157 -12.18 -2.82 -12.13
C GLY A 157 -11.97 -3.97 -11.15
N SER A 158 -10.95 -3.86 -10.31
CA SER A 158 -10.46 -4.96 -9.46
C SER A 158 -11.46 -5.40 -8.41
N GLY A 159 -12.39 -4.53 -7.99
CA GLY A 159 -13.48 -4.92 -7.08
C GLY A 159 -14.30 -6.09 -7.61
N ALA A 160 -14.36 -6.26 -8.93
CA ALA A 160 -15.06 -7.39 -9.55
C ALA A 160 -14.44 -8.74 -9.16
N GLN A 161 -13.12 -8.85 -8.99
CA GLN A 161 -12.49 -10.11 -8.60
C GLN A 161 -12.92 -10.55 -7.19
N THR A 162 -12.88 -9.62 -6.22
CA THR A 162 -13.39 -9.86 -4.85
C THR A 162 -14.86 -10.27 -4.88
N ALA A 163 -15.66 -9.55 -5.67
CA ALA A 163 -17.09 -9.81 -5.74
C ALA A 163 -17.38 -11.16 -6.41
N ILE A 164 -16.70 -11.53 -7.49
CA ILE A 164 -16.83 -12.85 -8.13
C ILE A 164 -16.54 -13.98 -7.13
N GLU A 165 -15.42 -13.92 -6.40
CA GLU A 165 -15.06 -14.97 -5.43
C GLU A 165 -16.12 -15.08 -4.32
N THR A 166 -16.61 -13.93 -3.83
CA THR A 166 -17.66 -13.88 -2.81
C THR A 166 -18.99 -14.42 -3.35
N THR A 167 -19.41 -14.02 -4.55
CA THR A 167 -20.64 -14.47 -5.20
C THR A 167 -20.63 -15.98 -5.41
N GLN A 168 -19.49 -16.53 -5.86
CA GLN A 168 -19.34 -17.98 -6.05
C GLN A 168 -19.46 -18.73 -4.73
N TYR A 169 -18.77 -18.26 -3.68
CA TYR A 169 -18.88 -18.83 -2.34
C TYR A 169 -20.32 -18.82 -1.80
N LEU A 170 -21.03 -17.69 -1.92
CA LEU A 170 -22.42 -17.59 -1.47
C LEU A 170 -23.37 -18.45 -2.32
N ALA A 171 -23.13 -18.55 -3.63
CA ALA A 171 -23.89 -19.42 -4.51
C ALA A 171 -23.71 -20.91 -4.19
N GLU A 172 -22.49 -21.33 -3.83
CA GLU A 172 -22.21 -22.68 -3.32
C GLU A 172 -22.97 -22.99 -2.02
N GLN A 173 -23.29 -21.96 -1.23
CA GLN A 173 -24.15 -22.07 -0.04
C GLN A 173 -25.65 -22.00 -0.35
N GLY A 174 -26.02 -21.93 -1.64
CA GLY A 174 -27.42 -21.91 -2.09
C GLY A 174 -28.03 -20.51 -2.21
N GLU A 175 -27.25 -19.44 -2.03
CA GLU A 175 -27.75 -18.09 -2.29
C GLU A 175 -27.92 -17.81 -3.79
N LYS A 176 -29.07 -17.25 -4.17
CA LYS A 176 -29.36 -16.86 -5.57
C LYS A 176 -28.73 -15.52 -5.93
N VAL A 177 -27.41 -15.49 -5.97
CA VAL A 177 -26.62 -14.28 -6.21
C VAL A 177 -25.80 -14.36 -7.50
N GLY A 178 -25.63 -13.20 -8.14
CA GLY A 178 -24.87 -13.05 -9.37
C GLY A 178 -24.07 -11.75 -9.41
N ILE A 179 -23.11 -11.68 -10.31
CA ILE A 179 -22.34 -10.48 -10.61
C ILE A 179 -22.11 -10.35 -12.11
N ILE A 180 -22.26 -9.12 -12.62
CA ILE A 180 -21.83 -8.71 -13.95
C ILE A 180 -20.61 -7.80 -13.78
N GLN A 181 -19.47 -8.24 -14.31
CA GLN A 181 -18.31 -7.37 -14.43
C GLN A 181 -18.33 -6.67 -15.80
N VAL A 182 -18.17 -5.35 -15.79
CA VAL A 182 -18.14 -4.52 -16.99
C VAL A 182 -16.70 -4.45 -17.50
N ARG A 183 -16.46 -4.83 -18.76
CA ARG A 183 -15.16 -4.67 -19.44
C ARG A 183 -15.21 -3.46 -20.35
N LEU A 184 -16.12 -3.45 -21.32
CA LEU A 184 -16.29 -2.31 -22.22
C LEU A 184 -17.32 -1.34 -21.63
N TYR A 185 -16.84 -0.29 -20.99
CA TYR A 185 -17.69 0.76 -20.43
C TYR A 185 -18.17 1.76 -21.48
N ARG A 186 -17.33 2.07 -22.46
CA ARG A 186 -17.71 2.92 -23.61
C ARG A 186 -17.19 2.32 -24.93
N PRO A 187 -18.01 2.30 -25.99
CA PRO A 187 -19.46 2.55 -26.01
C PRO A 187 -20.22 1.54 -25.14
N PHE A 188 -21.21 2.00 -24.38
CA PHE A 188 -21.98 1.15 -23.48
C PHE A 188 -23.02 0.37 -24.29
N SER A 189 -22.99 -0.97 -24.26
CA SER A 189 -23.90 -1.80 -25.06
C SER A 189 -25.01 -2.41 -24.20
N THR A 190 -26.21 -1.82 -24.28
CA THR A 190 -27.42 -2.31 -23.60
C THR A 190 -27.76 -3.76 -23.97
N GLU A 191 -27.57 -4.13 -25.25
CA GLU A 191 -27.79 -5.51 -25.72
C GLU A 191 -26.93 -6.52 -24.95
N HIS A 192 -25.63 -6.25 -24.83
CA HIS A 192 -24.70 -7.16 -24.17
C HIS A 192 -24.88 -7.16 -22.64
N LEU A 193 -25.29 -6.04 -22.05
CA LEU A 193 -25.67 -5.98 -20.63
C LEU A 193 -26.88 -6.89 -20.35
N LEU A 194 -27.95 -6.78 -21.13
CA LEU A 194 -29.14 -7.62 -20.94
C LEU A 194 -28.84 -9.09 -21.18
N ALA A 195 -28.02 -9.41 -22.19
CA ALA A 195 -27.62 -10.78 -22.48
C ALA A 195 -26.82 -11.43 -21.33
N ALA A 196 -26.06 -10.62 -20.57
CA ALA A 196 -25.35 -11.08 -19.38
C ALA A 196 -26.23 -11.18 -18.13
N MET A 197 -27.41 -10.53 -18.10
CA MET A 197 -28.27 -10.49 -16.92
C MET A 197 -29.24 -11.68 -16.90
N PRO A 198 -29.25 -12.51 -15.84
CA PRO A 198 -30.22 -13.60 -15.72
C PRO A 198 -31.66 -13.08 -15.73
N ALA A 199 -32.55 -13.79 -16.42
CA ALA A 199 -33.98 -13.43 -16.51
C ALA A 199 -34.70 -13.48 -15.15
N SER A 200 -34.14 -14.18 -14.16
CA SER A 200 -34.62 -14.27 -12.78
C SER A 200 -34.25 -13.06 -11.90
N THR A 201 -33.50 -12.10 -12.43
CA THR A 201 -33.00 -10.95 -11.66
C THR A 201 -34.16 -10.09 -11.15
N LYS A 202 -34.23 -9.89 -9.84
CA LYS A 202 -35.24 -9.05 -9.16
C LYS A 202 -34.66 -7.79 -8.54
N ALA A 203 -33.36 -7.80 -8.22
CA ALA A 203 -32.68 -6.67 -7.61
C ALA A 203 -31.24 -6.55 -8.12
N VAL A 204 -30.81 -5.32 -8.36
CA VAL A 204 -29.50 -4.97 -8.91
C VAL A 204 -28.84 -3.89 -8.04
N ALA A 205 -27.59 -4.12 -7.62
CA ALA A 205 -26.73 -3.09 -7.05
C ALA A 205 -25.64 -2.70 -8.04
N VAL A 206 -25.53 -1.42 -8.37
CA VAL A 206 -24.47 -0.89 -9.25
C VAL A 206 -23.44 -0.16 -8.42
N LEU A 207 -22.18 -0.57 -8.55
CA LEU A 207 -21.09 -0.12 -7.69
C LEU A 207 -20.11 0.72 -8.49
N ASP A 208 -20.02 2.00 -8.13
CA ASP A 208 -19.14 2.98 -8.74
C ASP A 208 -17.92 3.25 -7.86
N ARG A 209 -16.74 3.23 -8.47
CA ARG A 209 -15.48 3.57 -7.81
C ARG A 209 -15.14 5.05 -8.02
N THR A 210 -16.12 5.93 -7.92
CA THR A 210 -15.98 7.39 -8.09
C THR A 210 -17.03 8.10 -7.22
N LYS A 211 -16.91 9.42 -7.11
CA LYS A 211 -17.93 10.28 -6.53
C LYS A 211 -18.10 11.51 -7.42
N GLU A 212 -19.33 11.74 -7.90
CA GLU A 212 -19.72 12.99 -8.59
C GLU A 212 -20.60 13.84 -7.65
N PRO A 213 -20.03 14.82 -6.92
CA PRO A 213 -20.81 15.61 -5.96
C PRO A 213 -21.96 16.38 -6.63
N GLY A 214 -23.19 16.17 -6.14
CA GLY A 214 -24.40 16.84 -6.66
C GLY A 214 -25.05 16.15 -7.87
N ALA A 215 -24.48 15.06 -8.38
CA ALA A 215 -25.11 14.26 -9.42
C ALA A 215 -26.29 13.45 -8.88
N ASN A 216 -27.24 13.08 -9.75
CA ASN A 216 -28.38 12.21 -9.42
C ASN A 216 -27.99 10.74 -9.19
N GLY A 217 -26.69 10.41 -9.30
CA GLY A 217 -26.11 9.09 -9.15
C GLY A 217 -24.75 9.04 -9.84
N GLU A 218 -23.95 8.03 -9.57
CA GLU A 218 -22.66 7.86 -10.21
C GLU A 218 -22.78 7.32 -11.67
N PRO A 219 -21.72 7.44 -12.49
CA PRO A 219 -21.82 7.21 -13.94
C PRO A 219 -22.30 5.81 -14.34
N LEU A 220 -21.76 4.74 -13.76
CA LEU A 220 -22.16 3.38 -14.13
C LEU A 220 -23.59 3.10 -13.67
N TYR A 221 -23.98 3.55 -12.47
CA TYR A 221 -25.36 3.50 -12.01
C TYR A 221 -26.32 4.17 -12.99
N GLN A 222 -26.01 5.38 -13.48
CA GLN A 222 -26.85 6.08 -14.45
C GLN A 222 -26.95 5.37 -15.82
N ASP A 223 -25.86 4.77 -16.30
CA ASP A 223 -25.87 4.02 -17.57
C ASP A 223 -26.72 2.75 -17.46
N VAL A 224 -26.61 2.01 -16.34
CA VAL A 224 -27.42 0.82 -16.08
C VAL A 224 -28.90 1.20 -15.90
N LEU A 225 -29.19 2.28 -15.15
CA LEU A 225 -30.56 2.79 -14.99
C LEU A 225 -31.19 3.13 -16.34
N THR A 226 -30.48 3.90 -17.17
CA THR A 226 -30.94 4.27 -18.52
C THR A 226 -31.18 3.03 -19.38
N SER A 227 -30.22 2.10 -19.39
CA SER A 227 -30.29 0.86 -20.16
C SER A 227 -31.51 0.00 -19.79
N LEU A 228 -31.77 -0.17 -18.49
CA LEU A 228 -32.91 -0.95 -18.00
C LEU A 228 -34.24 -0.26 -18.30
N LEU A 229 -34.32 1.06 -18.12
CA LEU A 229 -35.53 1.84 -18.36
C LEU A 229 -35.90 1.88 -19.86
N GLU A 230 -34.93 2.10 -20.75
CA GLU A 230 -35.16 2.03 -22.19
C GLU A 230 -35.59 0.63 -22.61
N SER A 231 -34.95 -0.41 -22.07
CA SER A 231 -35.31 -1.80 -22.36
C SER A 231 -36.72 -2.17 -21.87
N LEU A 232 -37.17 -1.61 -20.76
CA LEU A 232 -38.54 -1.74 -20.27
C LEU A 232 -39.53 -1.07 -21.23
N ASN A 233 -39.25 0.17 -21.65
CA ASN A 233 -40.10 0.91 -22.59
C ASN A 233 -40.21 0.23 -23.96
N GLU A 234 -39.15 -0.46 -24.39
CA GLU A 234 -39.11 -1.25 -25.62
C GLU A 234 -39.72 -2.65 -25.48
N GLY A 235 -40.13 -3.06 -24.27
CA GLY A 235 -40.67 -4.40 -24.00
C GLY A 235 -39.63 -5.52 -24.02
N ARG A 236 -38.33 -5.20 -24.02
CA ARG A 236 -37.22 -6.16 -23.88
C ARG A 236 -37.03 -6.64 -22.45
N LEU A 237 -37.52 -5.86 -21.47
CA LEU A 237 -37.54 -6.20 -20.05
C LEU A 237 -39.01 -6.24 -19.58
N GLY A 238 -39.40 -7.31 -18.87
CA GLY A 238 -40.78 -7.49 -18.43
C GLY A 238 -41.15 -6.63 -17.21
N GLU A 239 -40.23 -6.49 -16.26
CA GLU A 239 -40.39 -5.70 -15.05
C GLU A 239 -39.07 -5.04 -14.66
N MET A 240 -39.14 -3.85 -14.07
CA MET A 240 -37.95 -3.16 -13.56
C MET A 240 -37.46 -3.84 -12.28
N PRO A 241 -36.21 -4.37 -12.22
CA PRO A 241 -35.65 -4.85 -10.97
C PRO A 241 -35.46 -3.68 -10.01
N LYS A 242 -35.49 -3.95 -8.70
CA LYS A 242 -35.06 -2.95 -7.71
C LYS A 242 -33.62 -2.55 -8.02
N LEU A 243 -33.37 -1.27 -8.22
CA LEU A 243 -32.04 -0.76 -8.57
C LEU A 243 -31.51 0.14 -7.45
N ILE A 244 -30.32 -0.18 -6.94
CA ILE A 244 -29.58 0.68 -6.01
C ILE A 244 -28.19 0.99 -6.55
N GLY A 245 -27.69 2.19 -6.29
CA GLY A 245 -26.33 2.64 -6.56
C GLY A 245 -25.53 2.75 -5.27
N GLY A 246 -24.26 2.36 -5.32
CA GLY A 246 -23.35 2.41 -4.20
C GLY A 246 -21.94 2.86 -4.61
N ARG A 247 -21.27 3.56 -3.70
CA ARG A 247 -19.85 3.94 -3.88
C ARG A 247 -18.94 3.07 -3.04
N TYR A 248 -17.81 2.68 -3.60
CA TYR A 248 -16.79 1.89 -2.92
C TYR A 248 -15.38 2.32 -3.32
N GLY A 249 -14.37 1.92 -2.54
CA GLY A 249 -12.99 1.83 -3.01
C GLY A 249 -12.31 3.13 -3.44
N LEU A 250 -12.86 4.30 -3.10
CA LEU A 250 -12.24 5.60 -3.39
C LEU A 250 -10.83 5.67 -2.78
N SER A 251 -9.86 6.18 -3.54
CA SER A 251 -8.46 6.27 -3.11
C SER A 251 -7.92 4.95 -2.53
N SER A 252 -8.21 3.82 -3.18
CA SER A 252 -7.83 2.47 -2.74
C SER A 252 -8.31 2.08 -1.35
N LYS A 253 -9.43 2.65 -0.87
CA LYS A 253 -10.16 2.08 0.28
C LYS A 253 -10.41 0.59 0.04
N GLU A 254 -10.23 -0.22 1.08
CA GLU A 254 -10.42 -1.66 0.97
C GLU A 254 -11.83 -2.02 0.52
N PHE A 255 -11.92 -3.12 -0.24
CA PHE A 255 -13.17 -3.73 -0.66
C PHE A 255 -13.06 -5.24 -0.50
N THR A 256 -13.58 -5.73 0.62
CA THR A 256 -13.41 -7.10 1.11
C THR A 256 -14.65 -7.96 0.84
N PRO A 257 -14.57 -9.30 0.97
CA PRO A 257 -15.72 -10.18 0.86
C PRO A 257 -16.87 -9.83 1.82
N ALA A 258 -16.55 -9.40 3.04
CA ALA A 258 -17.53 -8.92 4.02
C ALA A 258 -18.38 -7.75 3.47
N MET A 259 -17.71 -6.81 2.80
CA MET A 259 -18.36 -5.66 2.17
C MET A 259 -19.25 -6.07 1.00
N VAL A 260 -18.81 -7.04 0.19
CA VAL A 260 -19.63 -7.60 -0.90
C VAL A 260 -20.87 -8.30 -0.34
N LYS A 261 -20.71 -9.12 0.69
CA LYS A 261 -21.84 -9.79 1.36
C LYS A 261 -22.86 -8.77 1.88
N ALA A 262 -22.41 -7.70 2.52
CA ALA A 262 -23.29 -6.64 3.01
C ALA A 262 -24.13 -5.98 1.90
N ILE A 263 -23.61 -5.88 0.68
CA ILE A 263 -24.38 -5.38 -0.49
C ILE A 263 -25.48 -6.38 -0.87
N TYR A 264 -25.20 -7.69 -0.87
CA TYR A 264 -26.23 -8.71 -1.12
C TYR A 264 -27.28 -8.79 -0.01
N ASP A 265 -26.88 -8.59 1.24
CA ASP A 265 -27.77 -8.49 2.39
C ASP A 265 -28.67 -7.25 2.27
N GLU A 266 -28.12 -6.13 1.81
CA GLU A 266 -28.90 -4.91 1.52
C GLU A 266 -29.92 -5.16 0.40
N LEU A 267 -29.52 -5.80 -0.70
CA LEU A 267 -30.41 -6.16 -1.81
C LEU A 267 -31.56 -7.11 -1.40
N ALA A 268 -31.39 -7.88 -0.32
CA ALA A 268 -32.42 -8.76 0.20
C ALA A 268 -33.52 -8.01 0.99
N LYS A 269 -33.28 -6.75 1.37
CA LYS A 269 -34.24 -5.96 2.15
C LYS A 269 -35.45 -5.57 1.29
N GLU A 270 -36.58 -5.37 1.95
CA GLU A 270 -37.80 -4.86 1.30
C GLU A 270 -37.55 -3.47 0.69
N LYS A 271 -36.88 -2.60 1.45
CA LYS A 271 -36.52 -1.23 1.07
C LYS A 271 -35.00 -1.05 1.19
N PRO A 272 -34.22 -1.46 0.17
CA PRO A 272 -32.78 -1.33 0.20
C PRO A 272 -32.37 0.16 0.17
N LYS A 273 -31.28 0.50 0.87
CA LYS A 273 -30.67 1.82 0.90
C LYS A 273 -30.04 2.10 -0.45
N ASN A 274 -30.59 3.07 -1.17
CA ASN A 274 -29.99 3.60 -2.39
C ASN A 274 -28.93 4.68 -2.05
N HIS A 275 -28.03 4.97 -3.00
CA HIS A 275 -26.93 5.93 -2.88
C HIS A 275 -26.00 5.69 -1.70
N PHE A 276 -25.78 4.41 -1.37
CA PHE A 276 -25.02 4.00 -0.20
C PHE A 276 -23.50 4.18 -0.39
N THR A 277 -22.77 4.05 0.71
CA THR A 277 -21.31 3.86 0.73
C THR A 277 -20.97 2.55 1.43
N ILE A 278 -19.84 1.94 1.10
CA ILE A 278 -19.34 0.73 1.78
C ILE A 278 -17.84 0.86 2.05
N GLY A 279 -17.40 0.42 3.23
CA GLY A 279 -16.00 0.51 3.68
C GLY A 279 -15.65 1.78 4.45
N ILE A 280 -16.63 2.58 4.86
CA ILE A 280 -16.47 3.76 5.73
C ILE A 280 -17.59 3.83 6.77
N PHE A 281 -17.41 4.66 7.80
CA PHE A 281 -18.43 4.99 8.79
C PHE A 281 -18.97 6.40 8.55
N ASP A 282 -20.08 6.52 7.82
CA ASP A 282 -20.72 7.80 7.54
C ASP A 282 -21.80 8.11 8.58
N ASP A 283 -21.40 8.77 9.65
CA ASP A 283 -22.25 9.21 10.75
C ASP A 283 -22.93 10.58 10.49
N LEU A 284 -22.60 11.25 9.38
CA LEU A 284 -23.20 12.53 9.01
C LEU A 284 -24.44 12.34 8.12
N THR A 285 -24.29 11.65 6.99
CA THR A 285 -25.38 11.41 6.03
C THR A 285 -25.97 10.02 6.12
N GLN A 286 -25.41 9.15 6.97
CA GLN A 286 -25.90 7.79 7.21
C GLN A 286 -25.99 6.96 5.93
N SER A 287 -25.12 7.23 4.95
CA SER A 287 -25.10 6.52 3.67
C SER A 287 -24.38 5.17 3.77
N SER A 288 -23.54 4.94 4.77
CA SER A 288 -22.76 3.70 4.89
C SER A 288 -23.65 2.49 5.17
N LEU A 289 -23.27 1.35 4.59
CA LEU A 289 -23.80 0.04 4.96
C LEU A 289 -22.98 -0.55 6.10
N GLU A 290 -23.65 -1.19 7.05
CA GLU A 290 -23.01 -2.02 8.06
C GLU A 290 -22.56 -3.35 7.44
N PHE A 291 -21.40 -3.84 7.88
CA PHE A 291 -20.87 -5.13 7.44
C PHE A 291 -20.14 -5.80 8.60
N ASP A 292 -20.13 -7.14 8.60
CA ASP A 292 -19.40 -7.93 9.58
C ASP A 292 -17.96 -8.14 9.11
N PRO A 293 -16.95 -7.48 9.73
CA PRO A 293 -15.56 -7.58 9.29
C PRO A 293 -14.94 -8.98 9.53
N SER A 294 -15.59 -9.84 10.32
CA SER A 294 -15.13 -11.21 10.59
C SER A 294 -15.47 -12.18 9.46
N PHE A 295 -16.35 -11.80 8.53
CA PHE A 295 -16.64 -12.63 7.37
C PHE A 295 -15.44 -12.69 6.42
N THR A 296 -14.82 -13.86 6.35
CA THR A 296 -13.69 -14.17 5.47
C THR A 296 -14.01 -15.35 4.56
N LEU A 297 -13.36 -15.40 3.39
CA LEU A 297 -13.46 -16.53 2.48
C LEU A 297 -12.38 -17.55 2.84
N GLN A 298 -12.79 -18.73 3.32
CA GLN A 298 -11.87 -19.82 3.58
C GLN A 298 -11.40 -20.45 2.28
N GLU A 299 -10.09 -20.72 2.17
CA GLU A 299 -9.54 -21.46 1.05
C GLU A 299 -8.54 -22.51 1.53
N GLU A 300 -8.88 -23.78 1.36
CA GLU A 300 -7.94 -24.87 1.61
C GLU A 300 -6.75 -24.79 0.63
N GLY A 301 -5.54 -24.98 1.17
CA GLY A 301 -4.33 -25.04 0.35
C GLY A 301 -3.81 -23.68 -0.15
N MET A 302 -4.32 -22.56 0.38
CA MET A 302 -3.73 -21.24 0.20
C MET A 302 -2.94 -20.81 1.43
N THR A 303 -1.66 -20.50 1.26
CA THR A 303 -0.82 -19.89 2.30
C THR A 303 -0.90 -18.37 2.17
N GLN A 304 -1.24 -17.69 3.26
CA GLN A 304 -1.26 -16.23 3.36
C GLN A 304 -0.19 -15.76 4.36
N ALA A 305 0.66 -14.83 3.93
CA ALA A 305 1.78 -14.35 4.73
C ALA A 305 1.82 -12.82 4.83
N LEU A 306 2.16 -12.33 6.02
CA LEU A 306 2.34 -10.92 6.34
C LEU A 306 3.77 -10.65 6.79
N PHE A 307 4.36 -9.56 6.28
CA PHE A 307 5.71 -9.14 6.65
C PHE A 307 5.71 -7.67 7.02
N PHE A 308 6.05 -7.39 8.27
CA PHE A 308 6.18 -6.07 8.85
C PHE A 308 7.66 -5.67 8.81
N GLY A 309 8.00 -4.74 7.92
CA GLY A 309 9.36 -4.25 7.71
C GLY A 309 9.45 -2.73 7.80
N LEU A 310 10.67 -2.21 7.81
CA LEU A 310 10.97 -0.79 7.79
C LEU A 310 11.33 -0.33 6.36
N GLY A 311 10.88 0.85 5.97
CA GLY A 311 11.25 1.47 4.70
C GLY A 311 12.77 1.53 4.56
N ALA A 312 13.27 0.91 3.48
CA ALA A 312 14.69 0.71 3.13
C ALA A 312 15.46 -0.42 3.87
N ASP A 313 14.79 -1.31 4.60
CA ASP A 313 15.44 -2.50 5.21
C ASP A 313 15.61 -3.71 4.25
N GLY A 314 14.99 -3.64 3.06
CA GLY A 314 15.05 -4.68 2.03
C GLY A 314 13.92 -5.71 2.07
N THR A 315 12.98 -5.63 3.02
CA THR A 315 11.85 -6.57 3.20
C THR A 315 10.99 -6.69 1.94
N VAL A 316 10.52 -5.56 1.40
CA VAL A 316 9.70 -5.54 0.17
C VAL A 316 10.45 -6.17 -1.01
N GLY A 317 11.75 -5.90 -1.12
CA GLY A 317 12.59 -6.47 -2.18
C GLY A 317 12.72 -7.98 -2.06
N ALA A 318 12.96 -8.48 -0.83
CA ALA A 318 13.00 -9.91 -0.53
C ALA A 318 11.65 -10.58 -0.86
N ASN A 319 10.53 -9.99 -0.46
CA ASN A 319 9.21 -10.54 -0.74
C ASN A 319 8.88 -10.58 -2.23
N LYS A 320 9.22 -9.55 -3.00
CA LYS A 320 9.12 -9.59 -4.48
C LYS A 320 9.95 -10.73 -5.07
N ASN A 321 11.14 -10.99 -4.51
CA ASN A 321 11.96 -12.11 -4.95
C ASN A 321 11.34 -13.46 -4.56
N SER A 322 10.82 -13.60 -3.34
CA SER A 322 10.11 -14.82 -2.89
C SER A 322 8.94 -15.17 -3.81
N ILE A 323 8.13 -14.17 -4.21
CA ILE A 323 7.05 -14.35 -5.19
C ILE A 323 7.59 -14.91 -6.51
N LYS A 324 8.69 -14.35 -7.03
CA LYS A 324 9.29 -14.82 -8.28
C LYS A 324 9.85 -16.22 -8.16
N ILE A 325 10.56 -16.52 -7.07
CA ILE A 325 11.12 -17.85 -6.82
C ILE A 325 10.00 -18.89 -6.82
N ILE A 326 8.92 -18.63 -6.08
CA ILE A 326 7.78 -19.55 -5.97
C ILE A 326 7.02 -19.61 -7.31
N GLY A 327 6.69 -18.47 -7.91
CA GLY A 327 5.90 -18.41 -9.13
C GLY A 327 6.60 -18.97 -10.38
N GLU A 328 7.92 -18.80 -10.51
CA GLU A 328 8.71 -19.26 -11.66
C GLU A 328 9.16 -20.73 -11.54
N ASN A 329 9.40 -21.23 -10.32
CA ASN A 329 9.96 -22.57 -10.11
C ASN A 329 8.95 -23.59 -9.60
N THR A 330 7.68 -23.21 -9.45
CA THR A 330 6.59 -24.11 -9.01
C THR A 330 5.33 -23.88 -9.84
N ASP A 331 4.41 -24.83 -9.79
CA ASP A 331 3.10 -24.71 -10.44
C ASP A 331 2.12 -23.81 -9.65
N MET A 332 2.50 -23.35 -8.46
CA MET A 332 1.64 -22.48 -7.65
C MET A 332 1.44 -21.11 -8.31
N TYR A 333 0.26 -20.56 -8.08
CA TYR A 333 -0.01 -19.14 -8.27
C TYR A 333 0.56 -18.38 -7.08
N ALA A 334 1.08 -17.19 -7.37
CA ALA A 334 1.66 -16.31 -6.37
C ALA A 334 1.10 -14.90 -6.58
N GLN A 335 0.70 -14.26 -5.49
CA GLN A 335 0.21 -12.89 -5.44
C GLN A 335 0.97 -12.13 -4.36
N GLY A 336 1.34 -10.88 -4.65
CA GLY A 336 1.91 -9.97 -3.68
C GLY A 336 1.40 -8.55 -3.82
N TYR A 337 1.04 -7.96 -2.70
CA TYR A 337 0.67 -6.56 -2.57
C TYR A 337 1.48 -5.92 -1.45
N PHE A 338 1.91 -4.67 -1.65
CA PHE A 338 2.84 -4.00 -0.76
C PHE A 338 2.25 -2.67 -0.32
N VAL A 339 1.95 -2.57 0.98
CA VAL A 339 1.48 -1.34 1.60
C VAL A 339 2.72 -0.54 2.03
N TYR A 340 2.86 0.64 1.45
CA TYR A 340 3.88 1.62 1.81
C TYR A 340 3.23 2.77 2.56
N ASP A 341 3.97 3.36 3.49
CA ASP A 341 3.63 4.66 4.07
C ASP A 341 3.98 5.79 3.09
N SER A 342 3.29 6.92 3.22
CA SER A 342 3.63 8.22 2.63
C SER A 342 5.04 8.72 2.99
N LYS A 343 5.57 8.30 4.15
CA LYS A 343 6.92 8.64 4.61
C LYS A 343 7.96 7.88 3.77
N LYS A 344 8.83 8.63 3.08
CA LYS A 344 9.85 8.08 2.14
C LYS A 344 10.89 7.14 2.79
N SER A 345 11.17 7.29 4.09
CA SER A 345 12.16 6.47 4.80
C SER A 345 11.76 6.21 6.25
N GLY A 346 12.17 5.06 6.79
CA GLY A 346 11.98 4.72 8.20
C GLY A 346 10.53 4.51 8.63
N SER A 347 9.64 4.24 7.69
CA SER A 347 8.23 3.96 7.93
C SER A 347 7.91 2.49 7.88
N GLN A 348 6.80 2.09 8.46
CA GLN A 348 6.34 0.72 8.38
C GLN A 348 5.94 0.39 6.94
N THR A 349 6.32 -0.80 6.50
CA THR A 349 5.85 -1.42 5.27
C THR A 349 5.22 -2.75 5.63
N VAL A 350 4.11 -3.08 4.98
CA VAL A 350 3.43 -4.37 5.17
C VAL A 350 3.33 -5.06 3.82
N SER A 351 3.96 -6.23 3.70
CA SER A 351 3.85 -7.07 2.51
C SER A 351 2.78 -8.13 2.74
N HIS A 352 1.83 -8.23 1.82
CA HIS A 352 0.75 -9.21 1.82
C HIS A 352 1.02 -10.20 0.70
N LEU A 353 1.35 -11.44 1.04
CA LEU A 353 1.63 -12.49 0.07
C LEU A 353 0.57 -13.59 0.16
N ARG A 354 0.23 -14.15 -1.01
CA ARG A 354 -0.61 -15.35 -1.11
C ARG A 354 0.01 -16.34 -2.09
N PHE A 355 -0.01 -17.61 -1.74
CA PHE A 355 0.45 -18.71 -2.57
C PHE A 355 -0.61 -19.81 -2.56
N GLY A 356 -0.93 -20.37 -3.71
CA GLY A 356 -1.94 -21.42 -3.80
C GLY A 356 -1.91 -22.16 -5.11
N LYS A 357 -2.57 -23.32 -5.16
CA LYS A 357 -2.67 -24.15 -6.38
C LYS A 357 -3.69 -23.60 -7.39
N ARG A 358 -4.63 -22.78 -6.93
CA ARG A 358 -5.66 -22.14 -7.77
C ARG A 358 -5.30 -20.69 -8.09
N PRO A 359 -5.81 -20.14 -9.21
CA PRO A 359 -5.68 -18.72 -9.50
C PRO A 359 -6.18 -17.85 -8.34
N ILE A 360 -5.38 -16.87 -7.93
CA ILE A 360 -5.67 -16.03 -6.76
C ILE A 360 -6.43 -14.77 -7.21
N ARG A 361 -7.67 -14.60 -6.74
CA ARG A 361 -8.58 -13.49 -7.11
C ARG A 361 -8.88 -12.55 -5.95
N ARG A 362 -7.87 -12.25 -5.13
CA ARG A 362 -8.02 -11.51 -3.87
C ARG A 362 -7.35 -10.13 -3.89
N PRO A 363 -7.87 -9.14 -4.63
CA PRO A 363 -7.31 -7.78 -4.64
C PRO A 363 -7.75 -6.99 -3.40
N TYR A 364 -7.54 -7.56 -2.23
CA TYR A 364 -7.76 -6.98 -0.91
C TYR A 364 -6.65 -7.48 0.03
N LEU A 365 -6.42 -6.79 1.14
CA LEU A 365 -5.36 -7.14 2.10
C LEU A 365 -5.62 -8.49 2.76
N VAL A 366 -4.55 -9.17 3.19
CA VAL A 366 -4.67 -10.38 4.01
C VAL A 366 -5.28 -10.01 5.36
N GLN A 367 -6.42 -10.60 5.68
CA GLN A 367 -7.14 -10.42 6.95
C GLN A 367 -6.75 -11.50 7.98
N GLU A 368 -6.41 -12.69 7.49
CA GLU A 368 -6.02 -13.85 8.30
C GLU A 368 -4.79 -14.53 7.67
N ALA A 369 -3.68 -14.56 8.38
CA ALA A 369 -2.38 -15.04 7.91
C ALA A 369 -1.97 -16.34 8.60
N ASP A 370 -1.42 -17.25 7.80
CA ASP A 370 -0.78 -18.49 8.25
C ASP A 370 0.67 -18.23 8.73
N PHE A 371 1.26 -17.13 8.27
CA PHE A 371 2.61 -16.71 8.62
C PHE A 371 2.68 -15.19 8.84
N VAL A 372 3.23 -14.75 9.97
CA VAL A 372 3.48 -13.34 10.28
C VAL A 372 4.96 -13.17 10.62
N ALA A 373 5.64 -12.23 9.97
CA ALA A 373 7.02 -11.87 10.28
C ALA A 373 7.16 -10.40 10.68
N CYS A 374 7.94 -10.14 11.71
CA CYS A 374 8.31 -8.82 12.18
C CYS A 374 9.82 -8.64 12.07
N HIS A 375 10.26 -7.76 11.16
CA HIS A 375 11.68 -7.57 10.86
C HIS A 375 12.33 -6.49 11.72
N LYS A 376 11.56 -5.83 12.60
CA LYS A 376 12.05 -4.82 13.54
C LYS A 376 11.39 -4.99 14.90
N PHE A 377 12.21 -5.29 15.92
CA PHE A 377 11.74 -5.53 17.27
C PHE A 377 10.85 -4.40 17.81
N ASN A 378 11.21 -3.13 17.60
CA ASN A 378 10.44 -1.98 18.09
C ASN A 378 9.00 -1.85 17.56
N PHE A 379 8.58 -2.67 16.59
CA PHE A 379 7.19 -2.74 16.16
C PHE A 379 6.31 -3.54 17.12
N THR A 380 6.87 -4.42 17.95
CA THR A 380 6.10 -5.21 18.93
C THR A 380 5.34 -4.30 19.89
N GLU A 381 5.94 -3.18 20.30
CA GLU A 381 5.36 -2.18 21.21
C GLU A 381 4.36 -1.22 20.54
N LYS A 382 4.33 -1.17 19.21
CA LYS A 382 3.60 -0.14 18.45
C LYS A 382 2.48 -0.69 17.57
N VAL A 383 2.58 -1.94 17.15
CA VAL A 383 1.73 -2.54 16.14
C VAL A 383 1.18 -3.86 16.66
N ASP A 384 -0.14 -3.94 16.77
CA ASP A 384 -0.83 -5.21 16.96
C ASP A 384 -0.86 -5.98 15.63
N MET A 385 0.24 -6.69 15.37
CA MET A 385 0.43 -7.51 14.16
C MET A 385 -0.19 -8.91 14.29
N LEU A 386 -0.31 -9.43 15.51
CA LEU A 386 -0.81 -10.79 15.75
C LEU A 386 -2.33 -10.88 15.69
N LYS A 387 -3.07 -9.76 15.69
CA LYS A 387 -4.50 -9.77 15.37
C LYS A 387 -4.81 -10.45 14.03
N TYR A 388 -3.91 -10.34 13.06
CA TYR A 388 -4.05 -10.96 11.73
C TYR A 388 -3.63 -12.44 11.69
N ALA A 389 -2.99 -12.98 12.73
CA ALA A 389 -2.57 -14.38 12.74
C ALA A 389 -3.77 -15.31 12.95
N LYS A 390 -3.84 -16.40 12.17
CA LYS A 390 -4.77 -17.51 12.44
C LYS A 390 -4.33 -18.31 13.67
N PRO A 391 -5.24 -19.06 14.32
CA PRO A 391 -4.84 -20.10 15.27
C PRO A 391 -3.83 -21.08 14.65
N GLY A 392 -2.77 -21.41 15.37
CA GLY A 392 -1.68 -22.29 14.92
C GLY A 392 -0.72 -21.68 13.90
N ALA A 393 -0.87 -20.38 13.57
CA ALA A 393 0.01 -19.69 12.62
C ALA A 393 1.45 -19.57 13.15
N THR A 394 2.39 -19.33 12.24
CA THR A 394 3.80 -19.12 12.58
C THR A 394 4.12 -17.64 12.72
N PHE A 395 4.75 -17.25 13.84
CA PHE A 395 5.29 -15.92 14.07
C PHE A 395 6.82 -15.93 14.07
N LEU A 396 7.42 -15.12 13.20
CA LEU A 396 8.87 -14.93 13.11
C LEU A 396 9.25 -13.51 13.54
N LEU A 397 10.11 -13.37 14.56
CA LEU A 397 10.56 -12.07 15.05
C LEU A 397 12.08 -11.91 14.91
N ASN A 398 12.50 -10.82 14.25
CA ASN A 398 13.87 -10.34 14.33
C ASN A 398 14.08 -9.62 15.66
N SER A 399 14.83 -10.25 16.57
CA SER A 399 15.01 -9.82 17.96
C SER A 399 16.49 -9.77 18.32
N PRO A 400 16.95 -8.74 19.05
CA PRO A 400 18.30 -8.74 19.62
C PRO A 400 18.43 -9.65 20.86
N TYR A 401 17.31 -10.12 21.41
CA TYR A 401 17.27 -10.98 22.60
C TYR A 401 17.32 -12.46 22.25
N SER A 402 17.91 -13.26 23.14
CA SER A 402 17.96 -14.72 23.02
C SER A 402 16.56 -15.36 23.14
N PRO A 403 16.39 -16.62 22.70
CA PRO A 403 15.13 -17.36 22.86
C PRO A 403 14.65 -17.46 24.31
N GLU A 404 15.58 -17.42 25.28
CA GLU A 404 15.29 -17.48 26.70
C GLU A 404 14.84 -16.13 27.29
N GLU A 405 15.31 -15.02 26.72
CA GLU A 405 15.07 -13.66 27.24
C GLU A 405 13.93 -12.93 26.51
N VAL A 406 13.67 -13.27 25.24
CA VAL A 406 12.77 -12.52 24.37
C VAL A 406 11.34 -12.45 24.91
N TRP A 407 10.87 -13.49 25.59
CA TRP A 407 9.52 -13.55 26.15
C TRP A 407 9.25 -12.37 27.09
N ASP A 408 10.18 -12.07 27.99
CA ASP A 408 10.05 -11.02 29.00
C ASP A 408 10.08 -9.60 28.41
N GLN A 409 10.48 -9.48 27.14
CA GLN A 409 10.54 -8.22 26.41
C GLN A 409 9.29 -7.98 25.53
N LEU A 410 8.38 -8.95 25.42
CA LEU A 410 7.16 -8.80 24.63
C LEU A 410 6.07 -8.05 25.40
N PRO A 411 5.28 -7.20 24.73
CA PRO A 411 4.09 -6.61 25.34
C PRO A 411 3.03 -7.64 25.72
N LEU A 412 2.25 -7.34 26.76
CA LEU A 412 1.19 -8.19 27.29
C LEU A 412 0.20 -8.66 26.19
N PRO A 413 -0.37 -7.78 25.33
CA PRO A 413 -1.30 -8.23 24.29
C PRO A 413 -0.67 -9.19 23.27
N MET A 414 0.64 -9.09 23.05
CA MET A 414 1.36 -10.00 22.16
C MET A 414 1.56 -11.37 22.80
N GLN A 415 1.90 -11.41 24.11
CA GLN A 415 1.98 -12.66 24.86
C GLN A 415 0.61 -13.38 24.91
N GLU A 416 -0.47 -12.63 25.15
CA GLU A 416 -1.84 -13.16 25.13
C GLU A 416 -2.18 -13.75 23.75
N ALA A 417 -1.94 -13.01 22.67
CA ALA A 417 -2.19 -13.50 21.31
C ALA A 417 -1.36 -14.74 20.93
N LEU A 418 -0.12 -14.84 21.41
CA LEU A 418 0.73 -16.04 21.22
C LEU A 418 0.14 -17.28 21.89
N ILE A 419 -0.41 -17.12 23.10
CA ILE A 419 -1.03 -18.20 23.88
C ILE A 419 -2.40 -18.58 23.32
N ASP A 420 -3.30 -17.60 23.22
CA ASP A 420 -4.72 -17.82 22.87
C ASP A 420 -4.89 -18.42 21.47
N LYS A 421 -3.97 -18.08 20.56
CA LYS A 421 -3.97 -18.59 19.19
C LYS A 421 -3.02 -19.76 18.99
N GLU A 422 -2.36 -20.28 20.04
CA GLU A 422 -1.43 -21.41 19.97
C GLU A 422 -0.39 -21.24 18.85
N LEU A 423 0.24 -20.06 18.77
CA LEU A 423 1.14 -19.73 17.67
C LEU A 423 2.46 -20.48 17.79
N LYS A 424 3.12 -20.73 16.65
CA LYS A 424 4.50 -21.22 16.63
C LYS A 424 5.45 -20.03 16.58
N PHE A 425 6.20 -19.81 17.66
CA PHE A 425 7.03 -18.62 17.80
C PHE A 425 8.50 -18.91 17.53
N TYR A 426 9.08 -18.19 16.57
CA TYR A 426 10.49 -18.27 16.21
C TYR A 426 11.18 -16.90 16.31
N VAL A 427 12.42 -16.90 16.75
CA VAL A 427 13.27 -15.71 16.86
C VAL A 427 14.61 -15.90 16.20
N ILE A 428 15.17 -14.79 15.73
CA ILE A 428 16.53 -14.70 15.18
C ILE A 428 17.08 -13.30 15.40
N ASP A 429 18.35 -13.17 15.80
CA ASP A 429 19.08 -11.90 15.70
C ASP A 429 19.68 -11.76 14.30
N ALA A 430 18.85 -11.33 13.35
CA ALA A 430 19.28 -11.18 11.97
C ALA A 430 20.35 -10.09 11.81
N SER A 431 20.43 -9.13 12.74
CA SER A 431 21.44 -8.07 12.72
C SER A 431 22.82 -8.62 13.10
N LYS A 432 22.88 -9.48 14.12
CA LYS A 432 24.11 -10.22 14.47
C LYS A 432 24.54 -11.15 13.35
N VAL A 433 23.62 -11.93 12.79
CA VAL A 433 23.93 -12.82 11.66
C VAL A 433 24.45 -12.02 10.47
N ALA A 434 23.86 -10.85 10.16
CA ALA A 434 24.34 -9.98 9.09
C ALA A 434 25.76 -9.45 9.35
N ARG A 435 26.09 -9.05 10.59
CA ARG A 435 27.45 -8.61 10.96
C ARG A 435 28.46 -9.76 10.86
N ASP A 436 28.14 -10.91 11.44
CA ASP A 436 29.04 -12.07 11.52
C ASP A 436 29.31 -12.70 10.13
N THR A 437 28.41 -12.45 9.17
CA THR A 437 28.54 -12.87 7.76
C THR A 437 29.04 -11.75 6.83
N GLY A 438 29.31 -10.55 7.36
CA GLY A 438 29.82 -9.40 6.61
C GLY A 438 28.80 -8.69 5.71
N MET A 439 27.50 -8.95 5.88
CA MET A 439 26.41 -8.32 5.12
C MET A 439 26.08 -6.89 5.58
N GLY A 440 26.74 -6.40 6.63
CA GLY A 440 26.49 -5.07 7.21
C GLY A 440 25.13 -5.04 7.90
N SER A 441 24.28 -4.07 7.54
CA SER A 441 22.93 -3.91 8.11
C SER A 441 21.82 -4.62 7.32
N ARG A 442 22.17 -5.46 6.32
CA ARG A 442 21.20 -6.09 5.42
C ARG A 442 20.70 -7.41 5.98
N ILE A 443 19.45 -7.43 6.45
CA ILE A 443 18.79 -8.62 7.02
C ILE A 443 17.91 -9.37 6.00
N ASN A 444 17.74 -8.83 4.80
CA ASN A 444 16.76 -9.29 3.82
C ASN A 444 16.92 -10.77 3.40
N THR A 445 18.15 -11.22 3.07
CA THR A 445 18.43 -12.62 2.71
C THR A 445 18.21 -13.57 3.89
N ILE A 446 18.55 -13.12 5.11
CA ILE A 446 18.43 -13.89 6.35
C ILE A 446 16.94 -14.12 6.65
N MET A 447 16.14 -13.05 6.72
CA MET A 447 14.70 -13.16 6.99
C MET A 447 13.95 -13.91 5.88
N GLN A 448 14.37 -13.74 4.62
CA GLN A 448 13.82 -14.52 3.49
C GLN A 448 14.07 -16.02 3.67
N THR A 449 15.28 -16.40 4.12
CA THR A 449 15.62 -17.81 4.39
C THR A 449 14.73 -18.40 5.48
N CYS A 450 14.52 -17.66 6.58
CA CYS A 450 13.64 -18.08 7.65
C CYS A 450 12.19 -18.26 7.16
N PHE A 451 11.67 -17.36 6.32
CA PHE A 451 10.34 -17.54 5.71
C PHE A 451 10.23 -18.83 4.91
N PHE A 452 11.19 -19.13 4.05
CA PHE A 452 11.19 -20.36 3.26
C PHE A 452 11.29 -21.62 4.13
N ALA A 453 12.06 -21.56 5.21
CA ALA A 453 12.20 -22.69 6.14
C ALA A 453 10.94 -22.95 6.98
N LEU A 454 10.16 -21.92 7.29
CA LEU A 454 9.04 -21.98 8.24
C LEU A 454 7.65 -21.96 7.60
N SER A 455 7.48 -21.33 6.44
CA SER A 455 6.16 -21.07 5.85
C SER A 455 5.40 -22.30 5.37
N GLY A 456 6.10 -23.42 5.14
CA GLY A 456 5.50 -24.65 4.61
C GLY A 456 5.07 -24.55 3.14
N VAL A 457 5.33 -23.43 2.45
CA VAL A 457 4.99 -23.26 1.02
C VAL A 457 5.77 -24.25 0.14
N LEU A 458 7.01 -24.55 0.51
CA LEU A 458 7.87 -25.55 -0.12
C LEU A 458 8.49 -26.47 0.95
N PRO A 459 8.80 -27.73 0.61
CA PRO A 459 9.64 -28.57 1.46
C PRO A 459 10.97 -27.86 1.75
N ARG A 460 11.47 -27.99 2.98
CA ARG A 460 12.65 -27.24 3.48
C ARG A 460 13.87 -27.36 2.55
N ASP A 461 14.23 -28.58 2.15
CA ASP A 461 15.41 -28.83 1.33
C ASP A 461 15.28 -28.23 -0.08
N GLU A 462 14.07 -28.33 -0.65
CA GLU A 462 13.75 -27.72 -1.94
C GLU A 462 13.80 -26.19 -1.85
N ALA A 463 13.25 -25.62 -0.78
CA ALA A 463 13.25 -24.19 -0.55
C ALA A 463 14.68 -23.63 -0.47
N ILE A 464 15.58 -24.29 0.28
CA ILE A 464 16.99 -23.90 0.39
C ILE A 464 17.69 -23.99 -0.97
N ALA A 465 17.44 -25.05 -1.74
CA ALA A 465 18.01 -25.20 -3.08
C ALA A 465 17.56 -24.09 -4.03
N GLN A 466 16.26 -23.74 -4.01
CA GLN A 466 15.72 -22.66 -4.84
C GLN A 466 16.26 -21.28 -4.44
N ILE A 467 16.43 -21.01 -3.14
CA ILE A 467 17.07 -19.78 -2.65
C ILE A 467 18.52 -19.68 -3.18
N LYS A 468 19.33 -20.73 -3.01
CA LYS A 468 20.73 -20.74 -3.47
C LYS A 468 20.83 -20.55 -4.98
N LYS A 469 19.96 -21.21 -5.77
CA LYS A 469 19.85 -21.03 -7.22
C LYS A 469 19.47 -19.58 -7.61
N ALA A 470 18.54 -18.96 -6.88
CA ALA A 470 18.13 -17.58 -7.13
C ALA A 470 19.25 -16.57 -6.79
N ILE A 471 20.01 -16.81 -5.71
CA ILE A 471 21.19 -16.02 -5.33
C ILE A 471 22.24 -16.08 -6.45
N GLU A 472 22.55 -17.27 -6.97
CA GLU A 472 23.47 -17.42 -8.10
C GLU A 472 23.02 -16.62 -9.32
N LYS A 473 21.77 -16.80 -9.76
CA LYS A 473 21.20 -16.07 -10.91
C LYS A 473 21.27 -14.54 -10.71
N THR A 474 20.98 -14.07 -9.49
CA THR A 474 20.92 -12.63 -9.17
C THR A 474 22.30 -12.00 -9.07
N TYR A 475 23.24 -12.67 -8.42
CA TYR A 475 24.56 -12.13 -8.08
C TYR A 475 25.69 -12.64 -8.98
N PHE A 476 25.39 -13.42 -10.02
CA PHE A 476 26.37 -13.89 -11.01
C PHE A 476 27.32 -12.77 -11.50
N LYS A 477 26.75 -11.60 -11.81
CA LYS A 477 27.51 -10.43 -12.30
C LYS A 477 28.37 -9.74 -11.23
N LYS A 478 28.17 -10.04 -9.94
CA LYS A 478 28.89 -9.42 -8.80
C LYS A 478 30.08 -10.26 -8.33
N GLY A 479 30.26 -11.47 -8.87
CA GLY A 479 31.41 -12.35 -8.59
C GLY A 479 31.15 -13.37 -7.49
N LYS A 480 32.00 -14.41 -7.45
CA LYS A 480 31.86 -15.60 -6.59
C LYS A 480 31.86 -15.27 -5.10
N ALA A 481 32.69 -14.32 -4.66
CA ALA A 481 32.78 -13.93 -3.26
C ALA A 481 31.44 -13.42 -2.68
N VAL A 482 30.67 -12.66 -3.46
CA VAL A 482 29.34 -12.16 -3.03
C VAL A 482 28.33 -13.31 -2.95
N ILE A 483 28.41 -14.29 -3.86
CA ILE A 483 27.55 -15.48 -3.86
C ILE A 483 27.85 -16.34 -2.63
N GLU A 484 29.12 -16.66 -2.38
CA GLU A 484 29.56 -17.45 -1.22
C GLU A 484 29.19 -16.76 0.10
N GLN A 485 29.29 -15.43 0.15
CA GLN A 485 28.86 -14.65 1.32
C GLN A 485 27.35 -14.78 1.59
N ASN A 486 26.52 -14.73 0.53
CA ASN A 486 25.08 -14.93 0.69
C ASN A 486 24.74 -16.38 1.06
N PHE A 487 25.48 -17.38 0.54
CA PHE A 487 25.31 -18.78 0.96
C PHE A 487 25.63 -18.97 2.44
N LYS A 488 26.72 -18.39 2.91
CA LYS A 488 27.06 -18.40 4.33
C LYS A 488 25.95 -17.76 5.18
N ALA A 489 25.34 -16.68 4.70
CA ALA A 489 24.21 -16.05 5.38
C ALA A 489 22.96 -16.93 5.41
N VAL A 490 22.65 -17.67 4.35
CA VAL A 490 21.56 -18.66 4.33
C VAL A 490 21.80 -19.74 5.37
N ASP A 491 23.00 -20.32 5.40
CA ASP A 491 23.33 -21.42 6.30
C ASP A 491 23.32 -20.94 7.76
N HIS A 492 23.97 -19.80 8.06
CA HIS A 492 23.94 -19.21 9.40
C HIS A 492 22.54 -18.81 9.86
N ALA A 493 21.67 -18.34 8.95
CA ALA A 493 20.29 -17.99 9.29
C ALA A 493 19.53 -19.20 9.83
N LEU A 494 19.76 -20.40 9.27
CA LEU A 494 19.12 -21.62 9.72
C LEU A 494 19.69 -22.09 11.08
N ASP A 495 20.99 -21.92 11.30
CA ASP A 495 21.64 -22.30 12.56
C ASP A 495 21.24 -21.40 13.74
N HIS A 496 20.90 -20.13 13.47
CA HIS A 496 20.51 -19.12 14.47
C HIS A 496 19.00 -18.87 14.53
N LEU A 497 18.21 -19.69 13.84
CA LEU A 497 16.76 -19.67 13.90
C LEU A 497 16.30 -20.59 15.02
N HIS A 498 15.71 -20.01 16.06
CA HIS A 498 15.34 -20.75 17.26
C HIS A 498 13.84 -20.68 17.51
N GLU A 499 13.26 -21.82 17.90
CA GLU A 499 11.89 -21.88 18.40
C GLU A 499 11.85 -21.46 19.87
N VAL A 500 10.90 -20.61 20.22
CA VAL A 500 10.70 -20.13 21.59
C VAL A 500 9.59 -20.94 22.23
N SER A 501 9.86 -21.52 23.39
CA SER A 501 8.83 -22.19 24.18
C SER A 501 7.88 -21.15 24.79
N ILE A 502 6.61 -21.18 24.39
CA ILE A 502 5.59 -20.25 24.89
C ILE A 502 5.11 -20.71 26.28
N PRO A 503 5.27 -19.90 27.33
CA PRO A 503 4.68 -20.19 28.64
C PRO A 503 3.16 -20.18 28.57
N GLY A 504 2.49 -21.06 29.32
CA GLY A 504 1.02 -21.14 29.32
C GLY A 504 0.29 -19.95 29.97
N LYS A 505 1.01 -18.89 30.38
CA LYS A 505 0.42 -17.69 30.96
C LYS A 505 1.22 -16.44 30.60
N ALA A 506 0.53 -15.38 30.19
CA ALA A 506 1.12 -14.08 29.99
C ALA A 506 1.57 -13.46 31.34
N SER A 507 2.71 -12.77 31.32
CA SER A 507 3.41 -12.27 32.51
C SER A 507 3.96 -10.85 32.37
N SER A 508 3.95 -10.31 31.14
CA SER A 508 4.48 -8.97 30.86
C SER A 508 3.66 -7.87 31.52
N THR A 509 4.35 -6.82 31.95
CA THR A 509 3.77 -5.54 32.39
C THR A 509 3.87 -4.47 31.30
N ILE A 510 4.46 -4.79 30.15
CA ILE A 510 4.67 -3.88 29.04
C ILE A 510 3.37 -3.78 28.23
N GLY A 511 2.79 -2.57 28.15
CA GLY A 511 1.64 -2.30 27.29
C GLY A 511 2.04 -1.88 25.88
N ILE A 512 1.05 -1.71 25.00
CA ILE A 512 1.27 -1.03 23.71
C ILE A 512 1.52 0.45 23.99
N ALA A 513 2.62 0.98 23.47
CA ALA A 513 2.99 2.38 23.67
C ALA A 513 1.98 3.31 22.99
N GLU A 514 1.62 4.40 23.68
CA GLU A 514 0.84 5.45 23.05
C GLU A 514 1.65 6.14 21.95
N VAL A 515 1.03 6.33 20.79
CA VAL A 515 1.72 6.90 19.62
C VAL A 515 2.01 8.39 19.80
N VAL A 516 1.20 9.09 20.59
CA VAL A 516 1.41 10.51 20.92
C VAL A 516 1.20 10.76 22.42
N PRO A 517 1.91 11.73 23.03
CA PRO A 517 1.71 12.08 24.43
C PRO A 517 0.31 12.63 24.73
N ALA A 518 -0.20 12.42 25.95
CA ALA A 518 -1.50 12.95 26.39
C ALA A 518 -1.62 14.49 26.32
N ARG A 519 -0.49 15.21 26.39
CA ARG A 519 -0.43 16.67 26.23
C ARG A 519 -0.57 17.17 24.78
N ALA A 520 -0.63 16.29 23.79
CA ALA A 520 -0.85 16.68 22.40
C ALA A 520 -2.27 17.26 22.21
N PRO A 521 -2.48 18.15 21.23
CA PRO A 521 -3.80 18.69 20.91
C PRO A 521 -4.81 17.58 20.59
N GLU A 522 -6.08 17.83 20.86
CA GLU A 522 -7.19 16.88 20.68
C GLU A 522 -7.19 16.24 19.28
N PHE A 523 -7.14 17.05 18.21
CA PHE A 523 -7.07 16.56 16.83
C PHE A 523 -5.87 15.61 16.59
N VAL A 524 -4.73 15.87 17.24
CA VAL A 524 -3.55 15.00 17.13
C VAL A 524 -3.80 13.67 17.83
N ARG A 525 -4.44 13.67 19.00
CA ARG A 525 -4.74 12.45 19.78
C ARG A 525 -5.83 11.60 19.14
N GLU A 526 -6.90 12.22 18.65
CA GLU A 526 -8.10 11.50 18.24
C GLU A 526 -8.09 11.13 16.76
N VAL A 527 -7.50 11.99 15.90
CA VAL A 527 -7.46 11.77 14.45
C VAL A 527 -6.07 11.32 14.01
N THR A 528 -5.04 12.13 14.26
CA THR A 528 -3.70 11.87 13.70
C THR A 528 -3.08 10.61 14.31
N ALA A 529 -3.23 10.39 15.62
CA ALA A 529 -2.69 9.21 16.29
C ALA A 529 -3.34 7.91 15.81
N ARG A 530 -4.66 7.90 15.56
CA ARG A 530 -5.35 6.74 14.98
C ARG A 530 -4.85 6.42 13.58
N MET A 531 -4.64 7.44 12.75
CA MET A 531 -4.03 7.26 11.43
C MET A 531 -2.62 6.65 11.54
N MET A 532 -1.79 7.13 12.49
CA MET A 532 -0.46 6.60 12.73
C MET A 532 -0.45 5.17 13.31
N LYS A 533 -1.48 4.78 14.09
CA LYS A 533 -1.70 3.40 14.57
C LYS A 533 -2.15 2.43 13.45
N GLY A 534 -2.44 2.93 12.25
CA GLY A 534 -3.03 2.14 11.17
C GLY A 534 -4.54 1.91 11.35
N GLU A 535 -5.21 2.73 12.17
CA GLU A 535 -6.65 2.68 12.46
C GLU A 535 -7.41 3.81 11.77
N GLY A 536 -6.80 4.47 10.78
CA GLY A 536 -7.43 5.57 10.05
C GLY A 536 -8.74 5.17 9.34
N ASP A 537 -8.88 3.90 8.96
CA ASP A 537 -10.12 3.35 8.38
C ASP A 537 -11.30 3.32 9.35
N GLN A 538 -11.05 3.42 10.66
CA GLN A 538 -12.08 3.43 11.70
C GLN A 538 -12.57 4.85 12.05
N LEU A 539 -11.95 5.88 11.49
CA LEU A 539 -12.39 7.26 11.72
C LEU A 539 -13.72 7.49 10.98
N PRO A 540 -14.76 7.98 11.67
CA PRO A 540 -16.01 8.35 11.03
C PRO A 540 -15.85 9.63 10.20
N VAL A 541 -16.78 9.85 9.28
CA VAL A 541 -16.76 11.01 8.38
C VAL A 541 -16.75 12.34 9.17
N SER A 542 -17.47 12.42 10.29
CA SER A 542 -17.53 13.62 11.14
C SER A 542 -16.19 14.08 11.72
N MET A 543 -15.20 13.19 11.83
CA MET A 543 -13.88 13.52 12.37
C MET A 543 -12.93 14.12 11.32
N ILE A 544 -13.29 14.06 10.04
CA ILE A 544 -12.47 14.57 8.94
C ILE A 544 -12.92 15.99 8.56
N PRO A 545 -12.02 16.98 8.48
CA PRO A 545 -12.36 18.34 8.05
C PRO A 545 -13.02 18.35 6.66
N ALA A 546 -14.19 18.99 6.54
CA ALA A 546 -14.97 19.00 5.30
C ALA A 546 -14.26 19.69 4.11
N ASP A 547 -13.27 20.53 4.39
CA ASP A 547 -12.43 21.24 3.42
C ASP A 547 -11.00 20.68 3.32
N GLY A 548 -10.68 19.66 4.11
CA GLY A 548 -9.34 19.08 4.20
C GLY A 548 -8.30 19.91 4.97
N THR A 549 -8.71 20.90 5.78
CA THR A 549 -7.78 21.74 6.58
C THR A 549 -7.28 21.01 7.82
N TYR A 550 -5.96 20.82 7.95
CA TYR A 550 -5.29 20.18 9.10
C TYR A 550 -4.49 21.19 9.96
N PRO A 551 -4.34 20.97 11.27
CA PRO A 551 -3.52 21.82 12.14
C PRO A 551 -2.02 21.72 11.79
N SER A 552 -1.30 22.82 12.00
CA SER A 552 0.15 22.88 11.77
C SER A 552 0.98 22.38 12.96
N GLY A 553 2.26 22.09 12.72
CA GLY A 553 3.21 21.73 13.79
C GLY A 553 2.89 20.42 14.52
N THR A 554 2.24 19.48 13.85
CA THR A 554 1.83 18.18 14.42
C THR A 554 2.97 17.16 14.48
N THR A 555 3.98 17.28 13.60
CA THR A 555 5.12 16.33 13.54
C THR A 555 5.93 16.26 14.83
N LYS A 556 5.95 17.32 15.63
CA LYS A 556 6.64 17.35 16.93
C LYS A 556 6.11 16.32 17.92
N TRP A 557 4.88 15.82 17.70
CA TRP A 557 4.24 14.83 18.56
C TRP A 557 4.51 13.38 18.16
N GLU A 558 5.02 13.12 16.94
CA GLU A 558 5.17 11.74 16.43
C GLU A 558 6.26 10.95 17.14
N LYS A 559 7.41 11.58 17.44
CA LYS A 559 8.56 11.01 18.16
C LYS A 559 8.88 9.58 17.68
N ARG A 560 9.07 9.44 16.37
CA ARG A 560 9.08 8.16 15.64
C ARG A 560 10.09 7.15 16.20
N ASN A 561 11.22 7.64 16.71
CA ASN A 561 12.27 6.88 17.39
C ASN A 561 12.83 5.72 16.54
N ILE A 562 13.29 6.03 15.32
CA ILE A 562 13.64 5.04 14.28
C ILE A 562 15.14 4.77 14.11
N ALA A 563 16.01 5.63 14.62
CA ALA A 563 17.46 5.47 14.47
C ALA A 563 18.03 4.58 15.58
N ASP A 564 18.85 3.59 15.24
CA ASP A 564 19.58 2.77 16.22
C ASP A 564 20.85 3.47 16.70
N VAL A 565 21.48 4.25 15.80
CA VAL A 565 22.68 5.05 16.05
C VAL A 565 22.35 6.53 15.87
N VAL A 566 22.77 7.35 16.83
CA VAL A 566 22.42 8.77 16.93
C VAL A 566 23.65 9.64 17.21
N PRO A 567 23.62 10.93 16.85
CA PRO A 567 24.72 11.83 17.17
C PRO A 567 24.70 12.24 18.65
N VAL A 568 25.83 12.08 19.31
CA VAL A 568 26.09 12.48 20.70
C VAL A 568 27.10 13.62 20.70
N TRP A 569 26.82 14.69 21.46
CA TRP A 569 27.61 15.92 21.49
C TRP A 569 28.74 15.85 22.52
N GLU A 570 29.94 16.30 22.15
CA GLU A 570 31.10 16.46 23.02
C GLU A 570 31.33 17.96 23.31
N PRO A 571 30.91 18.48 24.49
CA PRO A 571 30.92 19.90 24.78
C PRO A 571 32.30 20.56 24.70
N ASP A 572 33.34 19.87 25.17
CA ASP A 572 34.69 20.41 25.31
C ASP A 572 35.42 20.59 23.96
N LEU A 573 35.02 19.82 22.94
CA LEU A 573 35.58 19.92 21.59
C LEU A 573 34.80 20.93 20.72
N CYS A 574 33.60 21.35 21.14
CA CYS A 574 32.69 22.09 20.31
C CYS A 574 33.08 23.56 20.13
N ILE A 575 33.34 23.95 18.89
CA ILE A 575 33.64 25.35 18.53
C ILE A 575 32.40 26.22 18.31
N GLN A 576 31.19 25.66 18.45
CA GLN A 576 29.88 26.36 18.35
C GLN A 576 29.61 27.02 16.99
N CYS A 577 30.05 26.39 15.91
CA CYS A 577 29.93 26.93 14.55
C CYS A 577 28.52 26.83 13.94
N GLY A 578 27.66 25.93 14.45
CA GLY A 578 26.29 25.74 13.96
C GLY A 578 26.14 24.82 12.74
N ASN A 579 27.23 24.36 12.11
CA ASN A 579 27.17 23.52 10.91
C ASN A 579 26.29 22.28 11.09
N CYS A 580 26.41 21.58 12.22
CA CYS A 580 25.64 20.39 12.54
C CYS A 580 24.12 20.65 12.59
N SER A 581 23.70 21.79 13.14
CA SER A 581 22.30 22.21 13.18
C SER A 581 21.81 22.60 11.78
N PHE A 582 22.60 23.38 11.05
CA PHE A 582 22.26 23.90 9.72
C PHE A 582 22.08 22.79 8.67
N VAL A 583 22.94 21.77 8.67
CA VAL A 583 22.85 20.67 7.71
C VAL A 583 21.81 19.62 8.09
N CYS A 584 21.23 19.69 9.29
CA CYS A 584 20.30 18.68 9.77
C CYS A 584 18.99 18.74 8.96
N PRO A 585 18.65 17.70 8.16
CA PRO A 585 17.46 17.75 7.31
C PRO A 585 16.14 17.58 8.09
N HIS A 586 16.22 17.35 9.41
CA HIS A 586 15.06 17.08 10.27
C HIS A 586 14.94 18.06 11.45
N SER A 587 15.82 19.07 11.56
CA SER A 587 15.83 20.05 12.67
C SER A 587 15.90 19.41 14.07
N VAL A 588 16.61 18.28 14.18
CA VAL A 588 16.77 17.53 15.44
C VAL A 588 17.94 18.02 16.27
N ILE A 589 18.81 18.87 15.71
CA ILE A 589 19.94 19.46 16.41
C ILE A 589 19.66 20.95 16.58
N ARG A 590 19.52 21.41 17.82
CA ARG A 590 19.17 22.79 18.15
C ARG A 590 20.12 23.35 19.18
N ALA A 591 20.36 24.65 19.11
CA ALA A 591 21.25 25.32 20.05
C ALA A 591 20.55 26.47 20.77
N LYS A 592 20.83 26.61 22.07
CA LYS A 592 20.44 27.77 22.87
C LYS A 592 21.65 28.31 23.61
N PHE A 593 21.66 29.62 23.83
CA PHE A 593 22.54 30.23 24.82
C PHE A 593 21.71 30.89 25.91
N TYR A 594 22.17 30.78 27.15
CA TYR A 594 21.38 31.19 28.32
C TYR A 594 22.28 31.48 29.51
N HIS A 595 21.76 32.16 30.54
CA HIS A 595 22.52 32.47 31.74
C HIS A 595 22.79 31.20 32.56
N LYS A 596 23.98 31.05 33.14
CA LYS A 596 24.40 29.86 33.89
C LYS A 596 23.46 29.49 35.05
N ASP A 597 22.75 30.46 35.62
CA ASP A 597 21.87 30.23 36.78
C ASP A 597 20.70 29.30 36.45
N LEU A 598 20.28 29.24 35.19
CA LEU A 598 19.22 28.31 34.76
C LEU A 598 19.67 26.84 34.86
N LEU A 599 20.98 26.56 34.92
CA LEU A 599 21.48 25.20 35.13
C LEU A 599 21.21 24.65 36.53
N ALA A 600 20.77 25.49 37.49
CA ALA A 600 20.42 25.02 38.83
C ALA A 600 19.26 24.00 38.82
N GLU A 601 18.38 24.07 37.82
CA GLU A 601 17.24 23.16 37.63
C GLU A 601 17.52 22.07 36.58
N ALA A 602 18.75 21.99 36.05
CA ALA A 602 19.10 21.03 35.02
C ALA A 602 19.16 19.60 35.60
N PRO A 603 18.77 18.58 34.81
CA PRO A 603 18.96 17.19 35.21
C PRO A 603 20.45 16.88 35.37
N GLU A 604 20.78 15.91 36.23
CA GLU A 604 22.14 15.44 36.40
C GLU A 604 22.71 14.98 35.04
N GLY A 605 23.94 15.43 34.74
CA GLY A 605 24.60 15.13 33.47
C GLY A 605 24.12 15.95 32.26
N PHE A 606 23.31 17.00 32.45
CA PHE A 606 22.90 17.86 31.35
C PHE A 606 24.11 18.53 30.65
N PRO A 607 24.35 18.26 29.35
CA PRO A 607 25.54 18.76 28.67
C PRO A 607 25.45 20.27 28.43
N SER A 608 26.50 21.00 28.81
CA SER A 608 26.63 22.43 28.53
C SER A 608 28.09 22.85 28.39
N ALA A 609 28.33 23.90 27.61
CA ALA A 609 29.64 24.51 27.38
C ALA A 609 29.60 26.02 27.72
N ARG A 610 30.77 26.65 27.91
CA ARG A 610 30.85 28.12 27.94
C ARG A 610 30.62 28.67 26.55
N ILE A 611 29.89 29.79 26.39
CA ILE A 611 29.75 30.42 25.07
C ILE A 611 31.12 30.84 24.54
N ASN A 612 31.40 30.58 23.25
CA ASN A 612 32.62 31.00 22.57
C ASN A 612 32.49 32.45 22.08
N ALA A 613 32.20 33.37 23.00
CA ALA A 613 32.03 34.80 22.71
C ALA A 613 32.72 35.64 23.81
N ARG A 614 33.49 36.65 23.38
CA ARG A 614 34.18 37.55 24.32
C ARG A 614 33.15 38.41 25.07
N GLY A 615 33.34 38.56 26.38
CA GLY A 615 32.51 39.43 27.22
C GLY A 615 31.27 38.77 27.85
N PHE A 616 31.07 37.46 27.67
CA PHE A 616 29.90 36.73 28.19
C PHE A 616 30.29 35.54 29.10
N PRO A 617 31.02 35.77 30.22
CA PRO A 617 31.51 34.68 31.08
C PRO A 617 30.39 33.88 31.76
N GLU A 618 29.23 34.51 31.96
CA GLU A 618 28.07 33.91 32.63
C GLU A 618 27.09 33.23 31.68
N THR A 619 27.40 33.21 30.38
CA THR A 619 26.55 32.61 29.36
C THR A 619 27.02 31.20 29.02
N ARG A 620 26.07 30.27 29.04
CA ARG A 620 26.23 28.87 28.67
C ARG A 620 25.63 28.61 27.30
N TYR A 621 26.13 27.57 26.65
CA TYR A 621 25.68 27.06 25.37
C TYR A 621 25.36 25.57 25.51
N THR A 622 24.24 25.14 24.95
CA THR A 622 23.94 23.73 24.78
C THR A 622 23.52 23.47 23.34
N LEU A 623 24.12 22.42 22.75
CA LEU A 623 23.67 21.80 21.52
C LEU A 623 22.86 20.56 21.90
N GLN A 624 21.54 20.67 21.84
CA GLN A 624 20.64 19.57 22.17
C GLN A 624 20.29 18.77 20.92
N VAL A 625 20.32 17.43 21.04
CA VAL A 625 19.87 16.51 19.99
C VAL A 625 18.54 15.88 20.43
N TYR A 626 17.52 15.98 19.58
CA TYR A 626 16.21 15.37 19.74
C TYR A 626 16.28 13.93 19.21
N LEU A 627 16.78 13.00 20.03
CA LEU A 627 17.09 11.63 19.60
C LEU A 627 15.90 10.90 18.98
N GLU A 628 14.70 11.09 19.52
CA GLU A 628 13.48 10.42 19.04
C GLU A 628 13.01 10.90 17.66
N ASP A 629 13.44 12.08 17.23
CA ASP A 629 13.16 12.61 15.89
C ASP A 629 14.32 12.34 14.92
N CYS A 630 15.47 11.89 15.42
CA CYS A 630 16.67 11.66 14.63
C CYS A 630 16.52 10.44 13.71
N THR A 631 17.04 10.57 12.49
CA THR A 631 17.03 9.52 11.47
C THR A 631 18.38 8.84 11.25
N GLY A 632 19.42 9.23 12.01
CA GLY A 632 20.74 8.61 11.94
C GLY A 632 21.55 8.91 10.66
N CYS A 633 21.18 9.94 9.88
CA CYS A 633 21.76 10.22 8.56
C CYS A 633 23.24 10.67 8.51
N THR A 634 23.93 10.75 9.64
CA THR A 634 25.36 11.12 9.81
C THR A 634 25.82 12.50 9.31
N LEU A 635 25.01 13.25 8.56
CA LEU A 635 25.38 14.55 7.96
C LEU A 635 25.94 15.57 8.97
N CYS A 636 25.42 15.58 10.20
CA CYS A 636 25.89 16.47 11.25
C CYS A 636 27.32 16.15 11.73
N VAL A 637 27.70 14.88 11.74
CA VAL A 637 29.05 14.40 12.09
C VAL A 637 30.02 14.65 10.94
N GLU A 638 29.57 14.43 9.70
CA GLU A 638 30.36 14.75 8.50
C GLU A 638 30.67 16.25 8.39
N ALA A 639 29.68 17.10 8.63
CA ALA A 639 29.83 18.55 8.55
C ALA A 639 30.59 19.16 9.75
N CYS A 640 30.89 18.39 10.80
CA CYS A 640 31.56 18.90 11.99
C CYS A 640 33.06 19.11 11.71
N PRO A 641 33.57 20.36 11.77
CA PRO A 641 34.97 20.66 11.49
C PRO A 641 35.88 20.49 12.73
N ALA A 642 35.29 20.28 13.92
CA ALA A 642 36.02 20.21 15.17
C ALA A 642 36.41 18.76 15.49
N VAL A 643 37.71 18.51 15.55
CA VAL A 643 38.33 17.20 15.81
C VAL A 643 39.21 17.30 17.05
N SER A 644 39.27 16.22 17.84
CA SER A 644 40.18 16.12 18.97
C SER A 644 41.64 16.18 18.53
N LEU A 645 42.47 16.86 19.31
CA LEU A 645 43.92 16.95 19.07
C LEU A 645 44.66 15.67 19.49
N THR A 646 44.04 14.83 20.33
CA THR A 646 44.62 13.59 20.85
C THR A 646 44.05 12.33 20.21
N GLU A 647 42.82 12.41 19.67
CA GLU A 647 42.11 11.27 19.06
C GLU A 647 41.53 11.70 17.70
N PRO A 648 42.23 11.44 16.58
CA PRO A 648 41.84 11.96 15.25
C PRO A 648 40.45 11.55 14.76
N ASP A 649 39.92 10.41 15.25
CA ASP A 649 38.59 9.91 14.88
C ASP A 649 37.46 10.51 15.74
N LEU A 650 37.80 11.21 16.83
CA LEU A 650 36.83 11.84 17.74
C LEU A 650 36.55 13.28 17.31
N LYS A 651 35.30 13.57 16.96
CA LYS A 651 34.81 14.92 16.63
C LYS A 651 34.03 15.54 17.79
N ALA A 652 33.61 16.80 17.66
CA ALA A 652 32.71 17.43 18.63
C ALA A 652 31.27 16.86 18.65
N ILE A 653 30.92 16.03 17.67
CA ILE A 653 29.65 15.30 17.64
C ILE A 653 29.89 13.98 16.91
N ASN A 654 29.47 12.86 17.48
CA ASN A 654 29.82 11.51 17.01
C ASN A 654 28.62 10.58 16.99
N MET A 655 28.58 9.65 16.05
CA MET A 655 27.54 8.62 16.01
C MET A 655 27.81 7.58 17.12
N ARG A 656 26.84 7.32 17.97
CA ARG A 656 26.89 6.29 19.03
C ARG A 656 25.56 5.54 19.14
N ASP A 657 25.57 4.37 19.77
CA ASP A 657 24.36 3.61 20.04
C ASP A 657 23.38 4.43 20.89
N LYS A 658 22.11 4.46 20.48
CA LYS A 658 21.07 5.27 21.11
C LYS A 658 20.62 4.73 22.46
N GLU A 659 20.53 3.41 22.60
CA GLU A 659 19.89 2.75 23.74
C GLU A 659 20.48 3.16 25.10
N PRO A 660 21.82 3.23 25.29
CA PRO A 660 22.39 3.62 26.58
C PRO A 660 22.11 5.07 26.99
N VAL A 661 21.74 5.95 26.05
CA VAL A 661 21.62 7.41 26.28
C VAL A 661 20.19 7.93 26.15
N LEU A 662 19.26 7.14 25.60
CA LEU A 662 17.92 7.60 25.23
C LEU A 662 17.15 8.21 26.41
N GLU A 663 17.10 7.51 27.54
CA GLU A 663 16.29 7.95 28.69
C GLU A 663 16.85 9.21 29.35
N GLN A 664 18.18 9.36 29.40
CA GLN A 664 18.79 10.60 29.87
C GLN A 664 18.53 11.74 28.89
N GLU A 665 18.66 11.50 27.59
CA GLU A 665 18.44 12.53 26.58
C GLU A 665 16.97 12.99 26.50
N LYS A 666 16.00 12.12 26.78
CA LYS A 666 14.60 12.54 26.95
C LYS A 666 14.43 13.57 28.06
N LYS A 667 15.09 13.36 29.21
CA LYS A 667 15.10 14.33 30.33
C LYS A 667 15.82 15.62 29.93
N ASN A 668 16.96 15.50 29.25
CA ASN A 668 17.73 16.65 28.76
C ASN A 668 16.89 17.49 27.79
N VAL A 669 16.19 16.88 26.84
CA VAL A 669 15.29 17.58 25.91
C VAL A 669 14.16 18.29 26.64
N GLN A 670 13.52 17.64 27.62
CA GLN A 670 12.44 18.27 28.41
C GLN A 670 12.92 19.54 29.11
N PHE A 671 14.10 19.50 29.74
CA PHE A 671 14.72 20.67 30.35
C PHE A 671 15.14 21.70 29.29
N PHE A 672 15.75 21.27 28.19
CA PHE A 672 16.14 22.17 27.11
C PHE A 672 14.95 22.95 26.53
N GLU A 673 13.75 22.36 26.49
CA GLU A 673 12.53 23.03 26.06
C GLU A 673 12.06 24.13 27.02
N THR A 674 12.41 24.08 28.31
CA THR A 674 12.06 25.14 29.29
C THR A 674 12.98 26.36 29.19
N LEU A 675 14.20 26.19 28.66
CA LEU A 675 15.15 27.28 28.47
C LEU A 675 14.58 28.34 27.51
N PRO A 676 14.86 29.64 27.74
CA PRO A 676 14.35 30.71 26.88
C PRO A 676 14.81 30.54 25.43
N MET A 677 13.91 30.82 24.50
CA MET A 677 14.28 30.93 23.09
C MET A 677 15.12 32.18 22.88
N ASN A 678 16.14 32.10 22.03
CA ASN A 678 16.97 33.26 21.72
C ASN A 678 16.11 34.31 21.01
N ASP A 679 16.28 35.57 21.39
CA ASP A 679 15.59 36.69 20.75
C ASP A 679 16.02 36.80 19.29
N ARG A 680 15.08 36.55 18.36
CA ARG A 680 15.33 36.57 16.91
C ARG A 680 15.90 37.90 16.42
N SER A 681 15.63 39.01 17.11
CA SER A 681 16.20 40.31 16.76
C SER A 681 17.71 40.42 17.03
N LYS A 682 18.27 39.51 17.84
CA LYS A 682 19.69 39.44 18.22
C LYS A 682 20.45 38.36 17.45
N VAL A 683 19.79 37.64 16.56
CA VAL A 683 20.39 36.56 15.75
C VAL A 683 20.89 37.12 14.42
N ASP A 684 22.15 36.84 14.09
CA ASP A 684 22.72 37.17 12.77
C ASP A 684 22.33 36.10 11.73
N PHE A 685 21.37 36.41 10.88
CA PHE A 685 20.91 35.52 9.82
C PHE A 685 21.90 35.36 8.65
N ALA A 686 22.91 36.23 8.55
CA ALA A 686 23.88 36.18 7.46
C ALA A 686 24.95 35.09 7.66
N ALA A 687 25.09 34.56 8.88
CA ALA A 687 26.08 33.55 9.23
C ALA A 687 25.43 32.25 9.71
N VAL A 688 26.00 31.10 9.33
CA VAL A 688 25.60 29.77 9.82
C VAL A 688 25.60 29.71 11.35
N ARG A 689 26.59 30.37 11.96
CA ARG A 689 26.71 30.47 13.42
C ARG A 689 25.53 31.21 14.06
N GLY A 690 24.96 32.23 13.42
CA GLY A 690 23.77 32.89 13.96
C GLY A 690 22.51 32.07 13.69
N ALA A 691 22.34 31.55 12.47
CA ALA A 691 21.17 30.77 12.07
C ALA A 691 20.88 29.53 12.96
N GLN A 692 21.90 28.95 13.62
CA GLN A 692 21.71 27.81 14.54
C GLN A 692 20.85 28.11 15.78
N PHE A 693 20.62 29.40 16.07
CA PHE A 693 19.90 29.87 17.27
C PHE A 693 18.40 30.14 17.05
N LEU A 694 17.86 29.74 15.89
CA LEU A 694 16.47 29.98 15.46
C LEU A 694 15.42 28.99 15.97
#